data_AF-A0A7C3DTD4-F1
#
_entry.id   AF-A0A7C3DTD4-F1
#
_cell.length_a   1.000
_cell.length_b   1.000
_cell.length_c   1.000
_cell.angle_alpha   90.00
_cell.angle_beta   90.00
_cell.angle_gamma   90.00
#
_symmetry.space_group_name_H-M   'P 1'
#
loop_
_entity.id
_entity.type
_entity.pdbx_description
1 polymer ?
#
loop_
_entity_poly.entity_id
_entity_poly.type
_entity_poly.pdbx_seq_one_letter_code
_entity_poly.pdbx_strand_id
1 'polypeptide(L)'
;MRTPMLLAVPLLAAMIPQAQAAQPVEVRIDAARTAEPISRMVFGGFMEPATTRVWAEMLYDRKFFHEIHSKPLPAVATAGFGRRGPLRRWLPVGADEFVSMDTKNPYVGEWSPRIRVEAAAPHGISQSGIALRAGRAYTGRVVLAGGPNVTVKASLIWGPNPGDRQTVEIRKLTPGFTRFPLAFTAKADTTEGRFEITGAGQGAFRIGVVSLMPADNISGFRADMVRLLKQLGIGIARWPGGNFVSAYDWRDGIGEHDKRPPRRELAWNGMEPNDMGVDDFLTFCRLLGAEPYVAVNSGLGDAHSAAELVEYVNGPAASRLGQLRAANGHPAPYGVKIWGVGNEMYGPWQWGHMQITQYPEKHNLFVKAMRKVDPSIQVIASSATPEELSWTYIENRQLGTSPGREEVADKVPFAFFSKYDWTGALLTHSADYIDYLGEHFYGYPNLAIDAEKQQFVEANDALCDRVRRMSNKVQMKFEAWEEYLNKIPSLKGKNIKFAFDEWAARNRPVSPSSPLPPLIHPMLTPLTNALVYHEFFRHSGMVPIAVHTGGMGTLAIDEYGDAIGIRMDGLVMKVLHDRFAGASPVAVGGSSPQRAVKGTVWVDAPVRPSGSPTYPLDAVAALSADRFFIYMKLAGDDTYDRFVAELAKAGRPVLTLTLQDAYDLGAEYFRWEFATAIAGVVIGVNPFDEPNVTESKVNTKRLLDEFEQSGVFGNELASRSANGQVNKFLRQAKPVAIPPGYYLMMGDNRNGSYDGRAWGLVPRSSLIGRSEFIWLPVSRMRRTR
;
A
#
# COMPACT_ATOMS: atom_id res chain seq x y z
N MET A 1 -10.26 46.73 77.38
CA MET A 1 -10.24 47.39 76.06
C MET A 1 -8.93 47.02 75.39
N ARG A 2 -8.96 46.21 74.33
CA ARG A 2 -7.78 45.73 73.60
C ARG A 2 -7.89 46.16 72.13
N THR A 3 -6.90 46.91 71.69
CA THR A 3 -6.63 47.32 70.30
C THR A 3 -6.23 46.09 69.47
N PRO A 4 -6.75 45.89 68.24
CA PRO A 4 -6.24 44.85 67.35
C PRO A 4 -5.15 45.39 66.42
N MET A 5 -4.05 44.63 66.35
CA MET A 5 -3.01 44.68 65.32
C MET A 5 -3.59 44.29 63.95
N LEU A 6 -3.23 45.03 62.90
CA LEU A 6 -3.40 44.63 61.50
C LEU A 6 -2.02 44.35 60.90
N LEU A 7 -1.78 43.09 60.55
CA LEU A 7 -0.58 42.60 59.85
C LEU A 7 -0.59 43.08 58.39
N ALA A 8 0.52 43.70 57.96
CA ALA A 8 0.81 43.98 56.55
C ALA A 8 1.49 42.77 55.90
N VAL A 9 0.96 42.27 54.79
CA VAL A 9 1.57 41.24 53.95
C VAL A 9 2.16 41.92 52.69
N PRO A 10 3.45 41.74 52.36
CA PRO A 10 4.03 42.30 51.15
C PRO A 10 3.69 41.41 49.93
N LEU A 11 3.19 42.02 48.86
CA LEU A 11 2.98 41.36 47.57
C LEU A 11 4.32 41.21 46.83
N LEU A 12 4.86 39.98 46.77
CA LEU A 12 5.92 39.62 45.82
C LEU A 12 5.34 39.54 44.40
N ALA A 13 5.79 40.42 43.52
CA ALA A 13 5.48 40.37 42.09
C ALA A 13 6.25 39.21 41.43
N ALA A 14 5.53 38.15 41.04
CA ALA A 14 6.08 37.05 40.27
C ALA A 14 6.49 37.52 38.86
N MET A 15 7.79 37.53 38.56
CA MET A 15 8.30 37.71 37.21
C MET A 15 7.85 36.55 36.33
N ILE A 16 7.08 36.86 35.28
CA ILE A 16 6.65 35.88 34.29
C ILE A 16 7.74 35.80 33.22
N PRO A 17 8.30 34.62 32.92
CA PRO A 17 9.27 34.49 31.85
C PRO A 17 8.63 34.82 30.50
N GLN A 18 9.23 35.77 29.78
CA GLN A 18 8.87 36.10 28.39
C GLN A 18 9.15 34.87 27.50
N ALA A 19 8.16 34.46 26.71
CA ALA A 19 8.34 33.39 25.74
C ALA A 19 9.26 33.87 24.61
N GLN A 20 10.40 33.20 24.43
CA GLN A 20 11.31 33.42 23.30
C GLN A 20 10.53 33.18 21.99
N ALA A 21 10.59 34.13 21.05
CA ALA A 21 9.98 33.95 19.72
C ALA A 21 10.56 32.71 19.04
N ALA A 22 9.70 31.84 18.51
CA ALA A 22 10.13 30.65 17.78
C ALA A 22 10.97 31.07 16.57
N GLN A 23 12.20 30.56 16.46
CA GLN A 23 13.04 30.83 15.29
C GLN A 23 12.41 30.15 14.05
N PRO A 24 12.39 30.82 12.89
CA PRO A 24 11.92 30.21 11.65
C PRO A 24 12.85 29.05 11.25
N VAL A 25 12.24 27.94 10.80
CA VAL A 25 13.00 26.82 10.22
C VAL A 25 13.39 27.21 8.81
N GLU A 26 14.70 27.22 8.52
CA GLU A 26 15.23 27.47 7.19
C GLU A 26 15.24 26.15 6.41
N VAL A 27 14.78 26.19 5.16
CA VAL A 27 14.85 25.07 4.22
C VAL A 27 15.66 25.53 3.01
N ARG A 28 16.72 24.79 2.68
CA ARG A 28 17.56 25.05 1.50
C ARG A 28 17.35 23.92 0.49
N ILE A 29 17.03 24.26 -0.74
CA ILE A 29 16.87 23.30 -1.83
C ILE A 29 17.98 23.58 -2.84
N ASP A 30 18.91 22.65 -2.99
CA ASP A 30 20.00 22.75 -3.96
C ASP A 30 19.67 21.91 -5.19
N ALA A 31 19.02 22.56 -6.17
CA ALA A 31 18.57 21.92 -7.40
C ALA A 31 19.70 21.43 -8.31
N ALA A 32 20.95 21.86 -8.08
CA ALA A 32 22.11 21.39 -8.84
C ALA A 32 22.65 20.05 -8.31
N ARG A 33 22.30 19.68 -7.07
CA ARG A 33 22.70 18.41 -6.45
C ARG A 33 21.57 17.39 -6.51
N THR A 34 21.50 16.66 -7.62
CA THR A 34 20.48 15.63 -7.87
C THR A 34 20.96 14.23 -7.47
N ALA A 35 20.02 13.36 -7.11
CA ALA A 35 20.24 11.91 -7.01
C ALA A 35 19.64 11.16 -8.23
N GLU A 36 19.85 9.84 -8.31
CA GLU A 36 19.23 9.00 -9.34
C GLU A 36 17.69 9.16 -9.34
N PRO A 37 17.02 9.05 -10.49
CA PRO A 37 15.55 9.12 -10.54
C PRO A 37 14.89 8.08 -9.63
N ILE A 38 13.85 8.49 -8.92
CA ILE A 38 13.05 7.59 -8.07
C ILE A 38 12.41 6.53 -8.96
N SER A 39 12.78 5.27 -8.74
CA SER A 39 12.20 4.14 -9.48
C SER A 39 10.70 4.04 -9.22
N ARG A 40 9.90 3.80 -10.26
CA ARG A 40 8.47 3.46 -10.09
C ARG A 40 8.25 2.22 -9.23
N MET A 41 9.24 1.32 -9.17
CA MET A 41 9.15 0.05 -8.43
C MET A 41 9.34 0.22 -6.92
N VAL A 42 9.61 1.44 -6.41
CA VAL A 42 9.48 1.70 -4.97
C VAL A 42 8.02 1.70 -4.53
N PHE A 43 7.09 1.86 -5.47
CA PHE A 43 5.65 1.79 -5.24
C PHE A 43 5.13 0.38 -5.55
N GLY A 44 5.59 -0.62 -4.79
CA GLY A 44 5.27 -2.03 -5.02
C GLY A 44 4.09 -2.60 -4.23
N GLY A 45 3.53 -3.69 -4.74
CA GLY A 45 2.46 -4.47 -4.10
C GLY A 45 2.90 -5.88 -3.74
N PHE A 46 2.72 -6.27 -2.48
CA PHE A 46 2.98 -7.62 -2.01
C PHE A 46 1.79 -8.53 -2.27
N MET A 47 2.03 -9.74 -2.79
CA MET A 47 1.02 -10.77 -2.97
C MET A 47 1.44 -12.10 -2.35
N GLU A 48 0.61 -12.54 -1.41
CA GLU A 48 0.58 -13.91 -0.90
C GLU A 48 -0.85 -14.45 -1.06
N PRO A 49 -1.04 -15.73 -1.43
CA PRO A 49 -2.38 -16.31 -1.49
C PRO A 49 -3.17 -16.17 -0.18
N ALA A 50 -2.49 -16.12 0.98
CA ALA A 50 -3.12 -15.88 2.27
C ALA A 50 -3.66 -14.45 2.46
N THR A 51 -3.05 -13.44 1.82
CA THR A 51 -3.26 -12.02 2.15
C THR A 51 -3.96 -11.22 1.04
N THR A 52 -4.01 -11.73 -0.20
CA THR A 52 -4.46 -10.93 -1.35
C THR A 52 -5.80 -11.40 -1.93
N ARG A 53 -6.74 -10.48 -2.13
CA ARG A 53 -8.13 -10.76 -2.56
C ARG A 53 -8.46 -10.20 -3.95
N VAL A 54 -7.59 -10.47 -4.93
CA VAL A 54 -7.75 -9.96 -6.31
C VAL A 54 -8.46 -10.95 -7.23
N TRP A 55 -8.45 -12.24 -6.90
CA TRP A 55 -9.15 -13.27 -7.65
C TRP A 55 -10.67 -13.21 -7.40
N ALA A 56 -11.46 -13.42 -8.45
CA ALA A 56 -12.90 -13.17 -8.44
C ALA A 56 -13.75 -14.35 -7.96
N GLU A 57 -13.15 -15.52 -7.69
CA GLU A 57 -13.87 -16.69 -7.20
C GLU A 57 -14.56 -16.39 -5.86
N MET A 58 -15.86 -16.65 -5.82
CA MET A 58 -16.70 -16.38 -4.67
C MET A 58 -16.81 -17.59 -3.73
N LEU A 59 -16.68 -18.81 -4.28
CA LEU A 59 -16.81 -20.06 -3.54
C LEU A 59 -15.48 -20.46 -2.92
N TYR A 60 -15.50 -20.71 -1.61
CA TYR A 60 -14.37 -21.35 -0.94
C TYR A 60 -14.37 -22.84 -1.23
N ASP A 61 -13.19 -23.46 -1.21
CA ASP A 61 -13.04 -24.91 -1.38
C ASP A 61 -13.78 -25.47 -2.62
N ARG A 62 -13.64 -24.76 -3.73
CA ARG A 62 -14.37 -25.06 -4.97
C ARG A 62 -13.97 -26.38 -5.65
N LYS A 63 -12.85 -26.98 -5.20
CA LYS A 63 -12.29 -28.28 -5.61
C LYS A 63 -12.38 -29.33 -4.49
N PHE A 64 -13.12 -29.04 -3.42
CA PHE A 64 -13.46 -29.99 -2.34
C PHE A 64 -12.26 -30.63 -1.65
N PHE A 65 -11.26 -29.85 -1.25
CA PHE A 65 -10.17 -30.28 -0.39
C PHE A 65 -10.63 -30.78 0.99
N HIS A 66 -11.73 -30.24 1.53
CA HIS A 66 -12.28 -30.70 2.80
C HIS A 66 -13.43 -31.69 2.61
N GLU A 67 -13.54 -32.65 3.54
CA GLU A 67 -14.73 -33.51 3.61
C GLU A 67 -15.99 -32.69 3.88
N ILE A 68 -17.12 -33.17 3.35
CA ILE A 68 -18.42 -32.51 3.47
C ILE A 68 -19.28 -33.29 4.46
N HIS A 69 -19.55 -32.68 5.62
CA HIS A 69 -20.38 -33.26 6.66
C HIS A 69 -20.97 -32.17 7.59
N SER A 70 -22.02 -32.51 8.32
CA SER A 70 -22.65 -31.60 9.30
C SER A 70 -21.85 -31.41 10.58
N LYS A 71 -20.94 -32.34 10.93
CA LYS A 71 -20.18 -32.28 12.20
C LYS A 71 -19.49 -30.92 12.38
N PRO A 72 -19.58 -30.26 13.55
CA PRO A 72 -18.89 -29.01 13.80
C PRO A 72 -17.38 -29.13 13.58
N LEU A 73 -16.75 -28.07 13.05
CA LEU A 73 -15.29 -28.02 13.03
C LEU A 73 -14.76 -27.87 14.47
N PRO A 74 -13.58 -28.43 14.78
CA PRO A 74 -12.87 -28.07 16.00
C PRO A 74 -12.75 -26.54 16.07
N ALA A 75 -12.83 -25.98 17.28
CA ALA A 75 -12.52 -24.57 17.47
C ALA A 75 -11.13 -24.28 16.89
N VAL A 76 -11.05 -23.36 15.92
CA VAL A 76 -9.77 -22.95 15.35
C VAL A 76 -8.95 -22.36 16.49
N ALA A 77 -7.84 -22.99 16.86
CA ALA A 77 -6.94 -22.48 17.88
C ALA A 77 -6.53 -21.05 17.50
N THR A 78 -7.00 -20.09 18.28
CA THR A 78 -6.94 -18.67 17.95
C THR A 78 -5.57 -18.06 18.21
N ALA A 79 -4.48 -18.63 17.66
CA ALA A 79 -3.12 -18.15 17.96
C ALA A 79 -2.28 -17.69 16.75
N GLY A 80 -2.62 -18.02 15.49
CA GLY A 80 -1.78 -17.66 14.33
C GLY A 80 -2.10 -16.30 13.67
N PHE A 81 -1.05 -15.61 13.19
CA PHE A 81 -1.12 -14.51 12.20
C PHE A 81 -1.77 -15.01 10.88
N GLY A 82 -2.43 -14.12 10.13
CA GLY A 82 -2.92 -14.44 8.77
C GLY A 82 -4.35 -14.99 8.67
N ARG A 83 -5.23 -14.72 9.64
CA ARG A 83 -6.58 -15.32 9.63
C ARG A 83 -7.46 -14.85 8.48
N ARG A 84 -7.82 -15.80 7.62
CA ARG A 84 -9.09 -15.78 6.88
C ARG A 84 -10.23 -15.84 7.91
N GLY A 85 -11.37 -15.21 7.60
CA GLY A 85 -12.59 -15.26 8.43
C GLY A 85 -13.07 -16.71 8.67
N PRO A 86 -14.23 -16.93 9.31
CA PRO A 86 -14.73 -18.28 9.53
C PRO A 86 -14.64 -19.10 8.24
N LEU A 87 -14.06 -20.30 8.32
CA LEU A 87 -13.90 -21.18 7.16
C LEU A 87 -15.29 -21.46 6.59
N ARG A 88 -15.62 -20.82 5.46
CA ARG A 88 -16.82 -21.15 4.68
C ARG A 88 -16.61 -22.57 4.18
N ARG A 89 -17.53 -23.47 4.49
CA ARG A 89 -17.42 -24.87 4.10
C ARG A 89 -18.67 -25.30 3.35
N TRP A 90 -18.53 -26.36 2.57
CA TRP A 90 -19.67 -27.07 2.02
C TRP A 90 -20.36 -27.86 3.14
N LEU A 91 -21.68 -27.79 3.17
CA LEU A 91 -22.55 -28.52 4.08
C LEU A 91 -23.53 -29.39 3.28
N PRO A 92 -23.87 -30.59 3.75
CA PRO A 92 -24.95 -31.37 3.15
C PRO A 92 -26.28 -30.62 3.12
N VAL A 93 -27.01 -30.79 2.03
CA VAL A 93 -28.44 -30.47 1.94
C VAL A 93 -29.17 -31.81 2.08
N GLY A 94 -29.91 -31.97 3.18
CA GLY A 94 -30.42 -33.27 3.62
C GLY A 94 -29.50 -33.90 4.67
N ALA A 95 -29.61 -35.22 4.85
CA ALA A 95 -28.83 -35.97 5.83
C ALA A 95 -27.41 -36.28 5.32
N ASP A 96 -26.42 -36.31 6.23
CA ASP A 96 -25.01 -36.58 5.91
C ASP A 96 -24.80 -37.89 5.13
N GLU A 97 -25.63 -38.91 5.36
CA GLU A 97 -25.55 -40.22 4.70
C GLU A 97 -25.81 -40.20 3.18
N PHE A 98 -26.28 -39.08 2.63
CA PHE A 98 -26.42 -38.89 1.19
C PHE A 98 -25.14 -38.34 0.55
N VAL A 99 -24.18 -37.87 1.35
CA VAL A 99 -22.92 -37.30 0.89
C VAL A 99 -21.77 -38.25 1.25
N SER A 100 -20.98 -38.62 0.25
CA SER A 100 -19.78 -39.45 0.41
C SER A 100 -18.64 -38.88 -0.43
N MET A 101 -17.38 -39.16 -0.08
CA MET A 101 -16.22 -38.69 -0.85
C MET A 101 -15.70 -39.84 -1.73
N ASP A 102 -15.82 -39.72 -3.06
CA ASP A 102 -15.36 -40.75 -4.01
C ASP A 102 -13.86 -40.57 -4.32
N THR A 103 -13.04 -41.45 -3.76
CA THR A 103 -11.58 -41.49 -3.97
C THR A 103 -11.16 -42.34 -5.17
N LYS A 104 -12.09 -43.10 -5.78
CA LYS A 104 -11.76 -44.01 -6.89
C LYS A 104 -11.70 -43.28 -8.22
N ASN A 105 -12.54 -42.26 -8.40
CA ASN A 105 -12.63 -41.47 -9.63
C ASN A 105 -12.73 -39.97 -9.33
N PRO A 106 -11.74 -39.37 -8.63
CA PRO A 106 -11.74 -37.93 -8.41
C PRO A 106 -11.57 -37.16 -9.73
N TYR A 107 -12.20 -35.99 -9.82
CA TYR A 107 -11.96 -35.07 -10.93
C TYR A 107 -10.58 -34.38 -10.82
N VAL A 108 -10.22 -33.99 -9.60
CA VAL A 108 -8.97 -33.33 -9.19
C VAL A 108 -8.81 -33.53 -7.67
N GLY A 109 -7.59 -33.50 -7.14
CA GLY A 109 -7.34 -33.71 -5.71
C GLY A 109 -7.54 -35.16 -5.27
N GLU A 110 -7.81 -35.37 -3.98
CA GLU A 110 -7.92 -36.71 -3.38
C GLU A 110 -9.27 -37.39 -3.63
N TRP A 111 -10.34 -36.60 -3.83
CA TRP A 111 -11.70 -37.11 -3.96
C TRP A 111 -12.61 -36.16 -4.74
N SER A 112 -13.81 -36.63 -5.06
CA SER A 112 -14.92 -35.78 -5.48
C SER A 112 -16.18 -36.12 -4.68
N PRO A 113 -16.96 -35.12 -4.21
CA PRO A 113 -18.25 -35.38 -3.56
C PRO A 113 -19.15 -36.22 -4.45
N ARG A 114 -19.71 -37.28 -3.87
CA ARG A 114 -20.71 -38.16 -4.48
C ARG A 114 -21.99 -38.07 -3.66
N ILE A 115 -23.06 -37.65 -4.34
CA ILE A 115 -24.37 -37.40 -3.76
C ILE A 115 -25.32 -38.51 -4.22
N ARG A 116 -25.81 -39.31 -3.28
CA ARG A 116 -26.92 -40.25 -3.53
C ARG A 116 -28.21 -39.44 -3.64
N VAL A 117 -29.09 -39.83 -4.56
CA VAL A 117 -30.37 -39.14 -4.78
C VAL A 117 -31.53 -40.10 -4.65
N GLU A 118 -32.70 -39.55 -4.34
CA GLU A 118 -33.98 -40.24 -4.33
C GLU A 118 -35.09 -39.34 -4.90
N ALA A 119 -36.28 -39.90 -5.10
CA ALA A 119 -37.40 -39.16 -5.68
C ALA A 119 -38.12 -38.27 -4.66
N ALA A 120 -38.10 -38.64 -3.38
CA ALA A 120 -38.90 -38.01 -2.33
C ALA A 120 -38.36 -36.64 -1.89
N ALA A 121 -37.03 -36.46 -1.90
CA ALA A 121 -36.39 -35.24 -1.42
C ALA A 121 -35.12 -34.92 -2.24
N PRO A 122 -34.81 -33.63 -2.46
CA PRO A 122 -33.54 -33.22 -3.04
C PRO A 122 -32.41 -33.38 -2.00
N HIS A 123 -31.30 -33.98 -2.44
CA HIS A 123 -30.07 -34.12 -1.64
C HIS A 123 -28.90 -33.46 -2.34
N GLY A 124 -27.94 -32.92 -1.60
CA GLY A 124 -26.91 -32.10 -2.22
C GLY A 124 -25.90 -31.50 -1.26
N ILE A 125 -25.29 -30.41 -1.70
CA ILE A 125 -24.35 -29.60 -0.91
C ILE A 125 -24.67 -28.11 -1.07
N SER A 126 -24.36 -27.33 -0.05
CA SER A 126 -24.53 -25.88 -0.04
C SER A 126 -23.37 -25.17 0.65
N GLN A 127 -23.10 -23.94 0.23
CA GLN A 127 -22.18 -23.02 0.90
C GLN A 127 -22.87 -21.68 1.11
N SER A 128 -22.78 -21.13 2.33
CA SER A 128 -23.36 -19.84 2.73
C SER A 128 -22.30 -18.75 2.92
N GLY A 129 -22.74 -17.52 3.23
CA GLY A 129 -21.85 -16.37 3.43
C GLY A 129 -21.27 -15.85 2.11
N ILE A 130 -22.09 -15.87 1.05
CA ILE A 130 -21.75 -15.33 -0.27
C ILE A 130 -22.38 -13.95 -0.38
N ALA A 131 -21.54 -12.93 -0.53
CA ALA A 131 -22.01 -11.57 -0.77
C ALA A 131 -22.56 -11.43 -2.20
N LEU A 132 -23.79 -10.94 -2.32
CA LEU A 132 -24.50 -10.74 -3.58
C LEU A 132 -25.01 -9.31 -3.70
N ARG A 133 -25.15 -8.85 -4.95
CA ARG A 133 -25.64 -7.53 -5.31
C ARG A 133 -26.88 -7.61 -6.20
N ALA A 134 -27.88 -6.80 -5.88
CA ALA A 134 -29.07 -6.64 -6.68
C ALA A 134 -28.69 -6.18 -8.11
N GLY A 135 -29.23 -6.87 -9.11
CA GLY A 135 -29.00 -6.59 -10.52
C GLY A 135 -27.63 -7.05 -11.05
N ARG A 136 -26.72 -7.53 -10.21
CA ARG A 136 -25.40 -8.00 -10.68
C ARG A 136 -25.51 -9.38 -11.32
N ALA A 137 -24.88 -9.53 -12.48
CA ALA A 137 -24.70 -10.80 -13.16
C ALA A 137 -23.52 -11.58 -12.55
N TYR A 138 -23.71 -12.89 -12.41
CA TYR A 138 -22.71 -13.85 -11.95
C TYR A 138 -22.62 -15.00 -12.94
N THR A 139 -21.41 -15.40 -13.29
CA THR A 139 -21.15 -16.51 -14.22
C THR A 139 -20.24 -17.53 -13.58
N GLY A 140 -20.33 -18.76 -14.06
CA GLY A 140 -19.52 -19.83 -13.52
C GLY A 140 -19.76 -21.12 -14.26
N ARG A 141 -19.44 -22.23 -13.59
CA ARG A 141 -19.60 -23.57 -14.13
C ARG A 141 -19.69 -24.59 -13.01
N VAL A 142 -20.25 -25.75 -13.32
CA VAL A 142 -20.17 -26.93 -12.47
C VAL A 142 -19.79 -28.12 -13.34
N VAL A 143 -18.89 -28.96 -12.84
CA VAL A 143 -18.47 -30.18 -13.52
C VAL A 143 -19.11 -31.37 -12.81
N LEU A 144 -19.92 -32.13 -13.54
CA LEU A 144 -20.75 -33.20 -12.98
C LEU A 144 -20.55 -34.51 -13.73
N ALA A 145 -20.64 -35.62 -12.99
CA ALA A 145 -20.76 -36.97 -13.54
C ALA A 145 -21.94 -37.68 -12.87
N GLY A 146 -22.73 -38.48 -13.58
CA GLY A 146 -23.89 -39.14 -12.99
C GLY A 146 -24.67 -40.00 -13.98
N GLY A 147 -25.69 -40.68 -13.47
CA GLY A 147 -26.61 -41.47 -14.31
C GLY A 147 -27.60 -40.59 -15.09
N PRO A 148 -28.16 -41.10 -16.20
CA PRO A 148 -29.11 -40.36 -17.03
C PRO A 148 -30.43 -40.03 -16.31
N ASN A 149 -30.74 -40.75 -15.23
CA ASN A 149 -31.96 -40.60 -14.42
C ASN A 149 -31.80 -39.62 -13.23
N VAL A 150 -30.69 -38.87 -13.19
CA VAL A 150 -30.45 -37.85 -12.17
C VAL A 150 -30.63 -36.47 -12.80
N THR A 151 -31.43 -35.63 -12.16
CA THR A 151 -31.53 -34.20 -12.47
C THR A 151 -30.85 -33.41 -11.37
N VAL A 152 -29.94 -32.51 -11.74
CA VAL A 152 -29.21 -31.64 -10.81
C VAL A 152 -29.69 -30.20 -10.97
N LYS A 153 -29.82 -29.47 -9.86
CA LYS A 153 -30.17 -28.06 -9.79
C LYS A 153 -29.03 -27.31 -9.12
N ALA A 154 -28.47 -26.32 -9.80
CA ALA A 154 -27.55 -25.35 -9.23
C ALA A 154 -28.33 -24.06 -8.93
N SER A 155 -28.37 -23.62 -7.68
CA SER A 155 -29.15 -22.45 -7.25
C SER A 155 -28.29 -21.40 -6.59
N LEU A 156 -28.46 -20.14 -7.00
CA LEU A 156 -27.96 -18.98 -6.28
C LEU A 156 -29.13 -18.35 -5.52
N ILE A 157 -29.00 -18.24 -4.20
CA ILE A 157 -30.08 -17.87 -3.26
C ILE A 157 -29.66 -16.59 -2.54
N TRP A 158 -30.50 -15.55 -2.56
CA TRP A 158 -30.23 -14.26 -1.93
C TRP A 158 -31.16 -13.93 -0.75
N GLY A 159 -32.13 -14.80 -0.44
CA GLY A 159 -33.09 -14.57 0.63
C GLY A 159 -33.78 -15.85 1.15
N PRO A 160 -34.65 -15.71 2.16
CA PRO A 160 -35.31 -16.84 2.81
C PRO A 160 -36.54 -17.35 2.06
N ASN A 161 -37.17 -16.55 1.19
CA ASN A 161 -38.41 -16.96 0.53
C ASN A 161 -38.11 -17.98 -0.59
N PRO A 162 -39.05 -18.88 -0.93
CA PRO A 162 -38.86 -19.87 -1.99
C PRO A 162 -38.44 -19.27 -3.34
N GLY A 163 -38.89 -18.05 -3.65
CA GLY A 163 -38.57 -17.31 -4.87
C GLY A 163 -37.30 -16.46 -4.81
N ASP A 164 -36.63 -16.35 -3.66
CA ASP A 164 -35.41 -15.55 -3.48
C ASP A 164 -34.17 -16.28 -4.00
N ARG A 165 -34.29 -16.84 -5.20
CA ARG A 165 -33.24 -17.61 -5.87
C ARG A 165 -33.39 -17.59 -7.38
N GLN A 166 -32.31 -17.94 -8.05
CA GLN A 166 -32.33 -18.38 -9.44
C GLN A 166 -31.71 -19.78 -9.51
N THR A 167 -32.34 -20.67 -10.27
CA THR A 167 -31.93 -22.06 -10.42
C THR A 167 -31.65 -22.40 -11.88
N VAL A 168 -30.51 -23.02 -12.12
CA VAL A 168 -30.15 -23.63 -13.41
C VAL A 168 -30.35 -25.14 -13.27
N GLU A 169 -31.24 -25.71 -14.10
CA GLU A 169 -31.50 -27.15 -14.11
C GLU A 169 -30.62 -27.85 -15.15
N ILE A 170 -29.92 -28.88 -14.71
CA ILE A 170 -28.96 -29.67 -15.48
C ILE A 170 -29.51 -31.09 -15.59
N ARG A 171 -29.78 -31.51 -16.83
CA ARG A 171 -30.30 -32.83 -17.17
C ARG A 171 -29.30 -33.58 -18.05
N LYS A 172 -29.53 -34.89 -18.24
CA LYS A 172 -28.74 -35.75 -19.13
C LYS A 172 -27.25 -35.80 -18.71
N LEU A 173 -27.00 -36.13 -17.45
CA LEU A 173 -25.64 -36.38 -16.99
C LEU A 173 -25.02 -37.59 -17.71
N THR A 174 -23.70 -37.57 -17.83
CA THR A 174 -22.88 -38.66 -18.37
C THR A 174 -22.14 -39.38 -17.25
N PRO A 175 -21.77 -40.66 -17.42
CA PRO A 175 -20.94 -41.37 -16.44
C PRO A 175 -19.58 -40.69 -16.16
N GLY A 176 -19.01 -40.04 -17.18
CA GLY A 176 -17.81 -39.21 -17.06
C GLY A 176 -18.13 -37.75 -16.71
N PHE A 177 -17.12 -37.02 -16.21
CA PHE A 177 -17.26 -35.62 -15.84
C PHE A 177 -17.46 -34.73 -17.07
N THR A 178 -18.57 -33.98 -17.06
CA THR A 178 -18.94 -33.01 -18.10
C THR A 178 -19.13 -31.64 -17.47
N ARG A 179 -18.65 -30.60 -18.15
CA ARG A 179 -18.76 -29.20 -17.72
C ARG A 179 -20.11 -28.60 -18.15
N PHE A 180 -20.78 -27.94 -17.22
CA PHE A 180 -22.03 -27.22 -17.45
C PHE A 180 -21.84 -25.74 -17.09
N PRO A 181 -22.14 -24.79 -18.00
CA PRO A 181 -22.06 -23.37 -17.70
C PRO A 181 -23.17 -22.94 -16.74
N LEU A 182 -22.88 -21.94 -15.92
CA LEU A 182 -23.83 -21.35 -14.99
C LEU A 182 -23.89 -19.83 -15.20
N ALA A 183 -25.10 -19.28 -15.13
CA ALA A 183 -25.35 -17.85 -15.20
C ALA A 183 -26.51 -17.48 -14.27
N PHE A 184 -26.30 -16.43 -13.48
CA PHE A 184 -27.26 -15.94 -12.49
C PHE A 184 -27.32 -14.41 -12.50
N THR A 185 -28.43 -13.84 -12.04
CA THR A 185 -28.59 -12.42 -11.72
C THR A 185 -29.29 -12.32 -10.38
N ALA A 186 -28.58 -11.86 -9.35
CA ALA A 186 -29.16 -11.72 -8.02
C ALA A 186 -30.16 -10.54 -8.01
N LYS A 187 -31.28 -10.68 -7.30
CA LYS A 187 -32.33 -9.65 -7.23
C LYS A 187 -32.30 -8.81 -5.96
N ALA A 188 -31.42 -9.13 -5.02
CA ALA A 188 -31.27 -8.40 -3.76
C ALA A 188 -29.79 -8.36 -3.35
N ASP A 189 -29.45 -7.30 -2.62
CA ASP A 189 -28.19 -7.21 -1.89
C ASP A 189 -28.25 -8.12 -0.65
N THR A 190 -27.20 -8.89 -0.38
CA THR A 190 -27.11 -9.72 0.83
C THR A 190 -25.67 -10.15 1.11
N THR A 191 -25.29 -10.31 2.38
CA THR A 191 -24.04 -10.97 2.79
C THR A 191 -24.24 -12.46 3.10
N GLU A 192 -25.50 -12.89 3.23
CA GLU A 192 -25.92 -14.24 3.65
C GLU A 192 -26.37 -15.10 2.47
N GLY A 193 -25.95 -14.73 1.25
CA GLY A 193 -26.24 -15.49 0.05
C GLY A 193 -25.74 -16.93 0.16
N ARG A 194 -26.43 -17.84 -0.52
CA ARG A 194 -26.11 -19.27 -0.56
C ARG A 194 -26.01 -19.78 -1.99
N PHE A 195 -25.06 -20.68 -2.20
CA PHE A 195 -24.96 -21.45 -3.43
C PHE A 195 -25.23 -22.91 -3.11
N GLU A 196 -26.15 -23.54 -3.85
CA GLU A 196 -26.66 -24.87 -3.59
C GLU A 196 -26.60 -25.74 -4.86
N ILE A 197 -26.09 -26.97 -4.73
CA ILE A 197 -26.14 -28.00 -5.77
C ILE A 197 -26.92 -29.18 -5.21
N THR A 198 -28.12 -29.41 -5.71
CA THR A 198 -29.00 -30.51 -5.29
C THR A 198 -29.35 -31.41 -6.46
N GLY A 199 -29.57 -32.70 -6.19
CA GLY A 199 -30.05 -33.65 -7.16
C GLY A 199 -31.28 -34.41 -6.69
N ALA A 200 -32.08 -34.85 -7.64
CA ALA A 200 -33.24 -35.71 -7.43
C ALA A 200 -33.31 -36.77 -8.54
N GLY A 201 -34.05 -37.86 -8.27
CA GLY A 201 -34.23 -38.97 -9.21
C GLY A 201 -33.70 -40.29 -8.65
N GLN A 202 -33.06 -41.11 -9.48
CA GLN A 202 -32.54 -42.42 -9.07
C GLN A 202 -31.03 -42.52 -9.28
N GLY A 203 -30.31 -43.01 -8.27
CA GLY A 203 -28.88 -43.29 -8.34
C GLY A 203 -28.04 -42.25 -7.57
N ALA A 204 -26.99 -41.74 -8.21
CA ALA A 204 -26.09 -40.76 -7.63
C ALA A 204 -25.43 -39.89 -8.70
N PHE A 205 -24.93 -38.74 -8.30
CA PHE A 205 -24.04 -37.90 -9.12
C PHE A 205 -22.80 -37.50 -8.33
N ARG A 206 -21.76 -37.06 -9.03
CA ARG A 206 -20.51 -36.55 -8.49
C ARG A 206 -20.31 -35.11 -8.94
N ILE A 207 -19.66 -34.33 -8.09
CA ILE A 207 -19.29 -32.95 -8.37
C ILE A 207 -17.78 -32.89 -8.43
N GLY A 208 -17.23 -32.55 -9.59
CA GLY A 208 -15.78 -32.47 -9.79
C GLY A 208 -15.20 -31.15 -9.30
N VAL A 209 -15.80 -30.05 -9.74
CA VAL A 209 -15.44 -28.68 -9.38
C VAL A 209 -16.65 -27.78 -9.64
N VAL A 210 -16.72 -26.67 -8.92
CA VAL A 210 -17.71 -25.60 -9.15
C VAL A 210 -17.01 -24.25 -9.21
N SER A 211 -17.60 -23.24 -9.84
CA SER A 211 -17.10 -21.87 -9.86
C SER A 211 -18.28 -20.91 -9.87
N LEU A 212 -18.12 -19.78 -9.18
CA LEU A 212 -19.01 -18.64 -9.27
C LEU A 212 -18.19 -17.35 -9.16
N MET A 213 -18.32 -16.47 -10.15
CA MET A 213 -17.63 -15.18 -10.21
C MET A 213 -18.60 -14.09 -10.66
N PRO A 214 -18.39 -12.82 -10.27
CA PRO A 214 -18.99 -11.68 -10.96
C PRO A 214 -18.73 -11.77 -12.47
N ALA A 215 -19.75 -11.54 -13.29
CA ALA A 215 -19.67 -11.71 -14.74
C ALA A 215 -18.73 -10.70 -15.42
N ASP A 216 -18.44 -9.58 -14.75
CA ASP A 216 -17.54 -8.52 -15.21
C ASP A 216 -16.07 -8.77 -14.86
N ASN A 217 -15.72 -9.92 -14.28
CA ASN A 217 -14.33 -10.28 -14.01
C ASN A 217 -13.46 -10.19 -15.28
N ILE A 218 -12.19 -9.79 -15.10
CA ILE A 218 -11.21 -9.63 -16.18
C ILE A 218 -10.18 -10.73 -16.02
N SER A 219 -10.23 -11.76 -16.87
CA SER A 219 -9.31 -12.92 -16.81
C SER A 219 -9.30 -13.60 -15.43
N GLY A 220 -10.46 -13.69 -14.76
CA GLY A 220 -10.59 -14.25 -13.41
C GLY A 220 -10.28 -13.26 -12.27
N PHE A 221 -9.79 -12.06 -12.57
CA PHE A 221 -9.57 -11.00 -11.58
C PHE A 221 -10.79 -10.11 -11.42
N ARG A 222 -10.95 -9.56 -10.23
CA ARG A 222 -12.03 -8.60 -9.98
C ARG A 222 -11.73 -7.27 -10.68
N ALA A 223 -12.67 -6.79 -11.49
CA ALA A 223 -12.49 -5.60 -12.33
C ALA A 223 -12.29 -4.32 -11.50
N ASP A 224 -13.02 -4.20 -10.40
CA ASP A 224 -12.94 -3.09 -9.44
C ASP A 224 -11.54 -2.96 -8.80
N MET A 225 -10.96 -4.08 -8.36
CA MET A 225 -9.62 -4.18 -7.79
C MET A 225 -8.57 -3.84 -8.83
N VAL A 226 -8.63 -4.44 -10.03
CA VAL A 226 -7.69 -4.13 -11.13
C VAL A 226 -7.69 -2.64 -11.44
N ARG A 227 -8.87 -2.02 -11.55
CA ARG A 227 -9.00 -0.58 -11.80
C ARG A 227 -8.33 0.26 -10.71
N LEU A 228 -8.62 -0.02 -9.43
CA LEU A 228 -8.11 0.78 -8.32
C LEU A 228 -6.61 0.56 -8.06
N LEU A 229 -6.11 -0.68 -8.19
CA LEU A 229 -4.67 -0.97 -8.08
C LEU A 229 -3.87 -0.32 -9.22
N LYS A 230 -4.45 -0.26 -10.43
CA LYS A 230 -3.86 0.50 -11.53
C LYS A 230 -3.83 2.00 -11.25
N GLN A 231 -4.90 2.57 -10.66
CA GLN A 231 -4.96 3.97 -10.25
C GLN A 231 -4.00 4.31 -9.09
N LEU A 232 -3.74 3.33 -8.21
CA LEU A 232 -2.79 3.44 -7.11
C LEU A 232 -1.33 3.55 -7.60
N GLY A 233 -1.04 3.05 -8.81
CA GLY A 233 0.30 3.12 -9.41
C GLY A 233 1.23 2.00 -8.95
N ILE A 234 0.73 0.77 -8.82
CA ILE A 234 1.58 -0.39 -8.50
C ILE A 234 2.64 -0.57 -9.59
N GLY A 235 3.89 -0.25 -9.28
CA GLY A 235 5.01 -0.30 -10.23
C GLY A 235 5.70 -1.66 -10.32
N ILE A 236 5.59 -2.48 -9.26
CA ILE A 236 6.09 -3.86 -9.19
C ILE A 236 5.16 -4.70 -8.30
N ALA A 237 5.00 -5.99 -8.59
CA ALA A 237 4.26 -6.91 -7.75
C ALA A 237 5.14 -8.12 -7.38
N ARG A 238 5.18 -8.50 -6.09
CA ARG A 238 5.91 -9.69 -5.60
C ARG A 238 4.96 -10.85 -5.36
N TRP A 239 5.25 -12.03 -5.91
CA TRP A 239 4.46 -13.27 -5.77
C TRP A 239 5.37 -14.51 -5.95
N PRO A 240 5.06 -15.69 -5.40
CA PRO A 240 3.99 -16.01 -4.45
C PRO A 240 4.51 -15.88 -3.02
N GLY A 241 5.26 -14.81 -2.70
CA GLY A 241 5.77 -14.59 -1.35
C GLY A 241 4.65 -14.59 -0.30
N GLY A 242 4.91 -14.43 0.99
CA GLY A 242 6.21 -14.54 1.65
C GLY A 242 6.35 -15.98 2.10
N ASN A 243 5.88 -16.28 3.31
CA ASN A 243 6.05 -17.59 3.90
C ASN A 243 5.51 -18.76 3.05
N PHE A 244 4.47 -18.51 2.24
CA PHE A 244 3.86 -19.47 1.32
C PHE A 244 4.86 -20.12 0.36
N VAL A 245 5.77 -19.35 -0.25
CA VAL A 245 6.63 -19.85 -1.33
C VAL A 245 7.54 -21.01 -0.88
N SER A 246 7.93 -21.02 0.39
CA SER A 246 8.93 -21.93 0.95
C SER A 246 8.48 -23.39 1.01
N ALA A 247 7.21 -23.68 0.74
CA ALA A 247 6.68 -25.03 0.58
C ALA A 247 5.77 -25.19 -0.65
N TYR A 248 5.83 -24.24 -1.59
CA TYR A 248 5.00 -24.23 -2.79
C TYR A 248 5.67 -24.95 -3.96
N ASP A 249 4.91 -25.76 -4.72
CA ASP A 249 5.31 -26.26 -6.03
C ASP A 249 4.60 -25.46 -7.12
N TRP A 250 5.37 -24.68 -7.88
CA TRP A 250 4.84 -23.82 -8.94
C TRP A 250 4.10 -24.61 -10.04
N ARG A 251 4.41 -25.91 -10.20
CA ARG A 251 3.76 -26.77 -11.19
C ARG A 251 2.30 -27.05 -10.85
N ASP A 252 1.93 -26.99 -9.57
CA ASP A 252 0.54 -27.11 -9.15
C ASP A 252 -0.31 -25.92 -9.64
N GLY A 253 0.31 -24.78 -9.98
CA GLY A 253 -0.33 -23.56 -10.43
C GLY A 253 -0.45 -23.38 -11.95
N ILE A 254 -0.01 -24.31 -12.79
CA ILE A 254 -0.04 -24.15 -14.26
C ILE A 254 -1.09 -25.06 -14.93
N GLY A 255 -1.44 -24.75 -16.18
CA GLY A 255 -2.44 -25.52 -16.95
C GLY A 255 -3.88 -25.14 -16.62
N GLU A 256 -4.83 -26.02 -16.97
CA GLU A 256 -6.28 -25.75 -16.80
C GLU A 256 -6.64 -25.56 -15.32
N HIS A 257 -7.22 -24.40 -14.96
CA HIS A 257 -7.56 -24.03 -13.57
C HIS A 257 -8.29 -25.13 -12.80
N ASP A 258 -9.28 -25.77 -13.44
CA ASP A 258 -10.11 -26.81 -12.83
C ASP A 258 -9.35 -28.11 -12.51
N LYS A 259 -8.20 -28.32 -13.16
CA LYS A 259 -7.34 -29.51 -12.99
C LYS A 259 -6.13 -29.27 -12.10
N ARG A 260 -5.88 -28.03 -11.69
CA ARG A 260 -4.86 -27.68 -10.71
C ARG A 260 -5.24 -28.23 -9.34
N PRO A 261 -4.38 -29.02 -8.68
CA PRO A 261 -4.73 -29.70 -7.45
C PRO A 261 -4.88 -28.71 -6.29
N PRO A 262 -5.94 -28.81 -5.46
CA PRO A 262 -5.94 -28.12 -4.18
C PRO A 262 -4.90 -28.75 -3.25
N ARG A 263 -4.18 -27.92 -2.50
CA ARG A 263 -3.12 -28.36 -1.57
C ARG A 263 -3.37 -27.83 -0.15
N ARG A 264 -2.81 -28.54 0.83
CA ARG A 264 -2.59 -27.98 2.15
C ARG A 264 -1.60 -26.84 2.01
N GLU A 265 -1.99 -25.65 2.45
CA GLU A 265 -1.08 -24.52 2.56
C GLU A 265 -0.40 -24.59 3.94
N LEU A 266 0.93 -24.67 3.95
CA LEU A 266 1.69 -25.06 5.14
C LEU A 266 2.13 -23.89 6.02
N ALA A 267 2.28 -22.68 5.49
CA ALA A 267 2.71 -21.53 6.28
C ALA A 267 1.60 -20.98 7.18
N TRP A 268 0.37 -20.94 6.67
CA TRP A 268 -0.81 -20.35 7.31
C TRP A 268 -1.87 -21.39 7.68
N ASN A 269 -1.54 -22.68 7.57
CA ASN A 269 -2.40 -23.81 7.91
C ASN A 269 -3.76 -23.74 7.18
N GLY A 270 -3.71 -23.38 5.90
CA GLY A 270 -4.87 -23.14 5.05
C GLY A 270 -5.09 -24.24 4.00
N MET A 271 -5.93 -23.91 3.03
CA MET A 271 -6.06 -24.62 1.77
C MET A 271 -5.71 -23.63 0.65
N GLU A 272 -4.87 -24.09 -0.26
CA GLU A 272 -4.51 -23.40 -1.50
C GLU A 272 -5.21 -24.08 -2.67
N PRO A 273 -6.18 -23.43 -3.34
CA PRO A 273 -6.87 -24.03 -4.47
C PRO A 273 -6.01 -24.10 -5.73
N ASN A 274 -4.90 -23.35 -5.81
CA ASN A 274 -4.08 -23.14 -7.01
C ASN A 274 -4.86 -22.53 -8.18
N ASP A 275 -5.91 -21.76 -7.90
CA ASP A 275 -6.64 -21.02 -8.93
C ASP A 275 -5.80 -19.89 -9.52
N MET A 276 -4.91 -19.32 -8.70
CA MET A 276 -3.89 -18.37 -9.10
C MET A 276 -2.54 -19.06 -9.14
N GLY A 277 -1.96 -19.20 -10.34
CA GLY A 277 -0.56 -19.61 -10.51
C GLY A 277 0.26 -18.57 -11.25
N VAL A 278 1.44 -18.97 -11.72
CA VAL A 278 2.39 -18.04 -12.35
C VAL A 278 1.83 -17.38 -13.61
N ASP A 279 1.08 -18.10 -14.45
CA ASP A 279 0.47 -17.54 -15.67
C ASP A 279 -0.58 -16.46 -15.34
N ASP A 280 -1.38 -16.70 -14.30
CA ASP A 280 -2.40 -15.76 -13.84
C ASP A 280 -1.76 -14.53 -13.21
N PHE A 281 -0.73 -14.72 -12.39
CA PHE A 281 0.05 -13.63 -11.79
C PHE A 281 0.69 -12.74 -12.87
N LEU A 282 1.28 -13.32 -13.91
CA LEU A 282 1.88 -12.54 -14.99
C LEU A 282 0.82 -11.83 -15.85
N THR A 283 -0.36 -12.42 -15.99
CA THR A 283 -1.53 -11.74 -16.56
C THR A 283 -1.97 -10.57 -15.69
N PHE A 284 -1.99 -10.73 -14.37
CA PHE A 284 -2.32 -9.68 -13.42
C PHE A 284 -1.33 -8.50 -13.48
N CYS A 285 -0.02 -8.77 -13.47
CA CYS A 285 1.02 -7.76 -13.65
C CYS A 285 0.80 -6.95 -14.94
N ARG A 286 0.48 -7.62 -16.06
CA ARG A 286 0.16 -6.97 -17.34
C ARG A 286 -1.10 -6.11 -17.27
N LEU A 287 -2.15 -6.54 -16.57
CA LEU A 287 -3.36 -5.73 -16.37
C LEU A 287 -3.08 -4.44 -15.60
N LEU A 288 -2.19 -4.51 -14.59
CA LEU A 288 -1.78 -3.36 -13.80
C LEU A 288 -0.74 -2.48 -14.50
N GLY A 289 0.07 -3.04 -15.41
CA GLY A 289 1.28 -2.40 -15.92
C GLY A 289 2.46 -2.48 -14.93
N ALA A 290 2.42 -3.45 -14.00
CA ALA A 290 3.43 -3.66 -12.98
C ALA A 290 4.54 -4.59 -13.47
N GLU A 291 5.78 -4.35 -13.03
CA GLU A 291 6.87 -5.31 -13.21
C GLU A 291 6.62 -6.57 -12.36
N PRO A 292 6.78 -7.79 -12.89
CA PRO A 292 6.70 -9.01 -12.11
C PRO A 292 7.99 -9.24 -11.31
N TYR A 293 7.86 -9.43 -10.00
CA TYR A 293 8.84 -10.07 -9.14
C TYR A 293 8.31 -11.46 -8.77
N VAL A 294 8.97 -12.51 -9.30
CA VAL A 294 8.68 -13.91 -8.96
C VAL A 294 9.66 -14.46 -7.91
N ALA A 295 9.15 -14.96 -6.78
CA ALA A 295 9.95 -15.67 -5.78
C ALA A 295 9.98 -17.18 -6.06
N VAL A 296 11.15 -17.81 -5.90
CA VAL A 296 11.33 -19.26 -6.04
C VAL A 296 11.46 -19.95 -4.68
N ASN A 297 10.97 -21.18 -4.60
CA ASN A 297 11.00 -21.97 -3.37
C ASN A 297 12.43 -22.45 -3.06
N SER A 298 13.16 -21.72 -2.20
CA SER A 298 14.44 -22.17 -1.64
C SER A 298 14.31 -22.86 -0.27
N GLY A 299 13.09 -23.01 0.25
CA GLY A 299 12.81 -23.77 1.47
C GLY A 299 12.90 -25.27 1.17
N LEU A 300 11.74 -25.89 0.92
CA LEU A 300 11.66 -27.30 0.55
C LEU A 300 12.04 -27.59 -0.92
N GLY A 301 12.15 -26.55 -1.75
CA GLY A 301 12.55 -26.68 -3.15
C GLY A 301 14.07 -26.70 -3.39
N ASP A 302 14.43 -26.82 -4.68
CA ASP A 302 15.80 -26.95 -5.17
C ASP A 302 16.08 -26.06 -6.40
N ALA A 303 17.38 -25.94 -6.73
CA ALA A 303 17.87 -25.10 -7.82
C ALA A 303 17.40 -25.57 -9.22
N HIS A 304 17.13 -26.87 -9.39
CA HIS A 304 16.64 -27.41 -10.64
C HIS A 304 15.20 -26.96 -10.89
N SER A 305 14.33 -27.09 -9.89
CA SER A 305 12.95 -26.62 -9.91
C SER A 305 12.86 -25.10 -10.16
N ALA A 306 13.76 -24.32 -9.57
CA ALA A 306 13.84 -22.88 -9.81
C ALA A 306 14.24 -22.55 -11.27
N ALA A 307 15.25 -23.24 -11.80
CA ALA A 307 15.68 -23.08 -13.20
C ALA A 307 14.59 -23.52 -14.19
N GLU A 308 13.85 -24.59 -13.88
CA GLU A 308 12.69 -25.02 -14.66
C GLU A 308 11.59 -23.95 -14.69
N LEU A 309 11.31 -23.27 -13.56
CA LEU A 309 10.36 -22.15 -13.56
C LEU A 309 10.86 -21.00 -14.45
N VAL A 310 12.16 -20.68 -14.42
CA VAL A 310 12.74 -19.69 -15.36
C VAL A 310 12.58 -20.14 -16.81
N GLU A 311 12.80 -21.42 -17.12
CA GLU A 311 12.62 -21.96 -18.49
C GLU A 311 11.15 -21.89 -18.92
N TYR A 312 10.22 -22.25 -18.04
CA TYR A 312 8.79 -22.13 -18.30
C TYR A 312 8.40 -20.68 -18.61
N VAL A 313 8.89 -19.72 -17.82
CA VAL A 313 8.48 -18.32 -17.91
C VAL A 313 9.20 -17.55 -19.03
N ASN A 314 10.51 -17.74 -19.21
CA ASN A 314 11.35 -16.97 -20.13
C ASN A 314 11.87 -17.77 -21.33
N GLY A 315 11.79 -19.10 -21.30
CA GLY A 315 12.30 -19.94 -22.39
C GLY A 315 11.54 -19.74 -23.70
N PRO A 316 12.21 -19.89 -24.87
CA PRO A 316 11.54 -19.82 -26.16
C PRO A 316 10.51 -20.94 -26.30
N ALA A 317 9.46 -20.73 -27.10
CA ALA A 317 8.40 -21.72 -27.31
C ALA A 317 8.90 -23.08 -27.85
N ALA A 318 10.14 -23.16 -28.33
CA ALA A 318 10.78 -24.40 -28.78
C ALA A 318 11.45 -25.19 -27.64
N SER A 319 11.72 -24.59 -26.48
CA SER A 319 12.29 -25.30 -25.33
C SER A 319 11.24 -26.22 -24.68
N ARG A 320 11.66 -27.18 -23.87
CA ARG A 320 10.74 -28.16 -23.26
C ARG A 320 9.65 -27.47 -22.43
N LEU A 321 10.03 -26.55 -21.55
CA LEU A 321 9.06 -25.85 -20.71
C LEU A 321 8.42 -24.64 -21.40
N GLY A 322 9.06 -24.06 -22.41
CA GLY A 322 8.43 -23.08 -23.30
C GLY A 322 7.30 -23.69 -24.15
N GLN A 323 7.44 -24.94 -24.62
CA GLN A 323 6.38 -25.69 -25.30
C GLN A 323 5.21 -25.96 -24.36
N LEU A 324 5.47 -26.33 -23.11
CA LEU A 324 4.43 -26.51 -22.10
C LEU A 324 3.67 -25.20 -21.82
N ARG A 325 4.38 -24.09 -21.65
CA ARG A 325 3.78 -22.75 -21.52
C ARG A 325 2.91 -22.40 -22.73
N ALA A 326 3.39 -22.69 -23.94
CA ALA A 326 2.63 -22.48 -25.18
C ALA A 326 1.36 -23.34 -25.24
N ALA A 327 1.45 -24.62 -24.86
CA ALA A 327 0.31 -25.54 -24.77
C ALA A 327 -0.72 -25.09 -23.71
N ASN A 328 -0.26 -24.43 -22.65
CA ASN A 328 -1.11 -23.80 -21.63
C ASN A 328 -1.74 -22.47 -22.11
N GLY A 329 -1.52 -22.06 -23.36
CA GLY A 329 -2.15 -20.88 -23.97
C GLY A 329 -1.26 -19.63 -24.02
N HIS A 330 0.02 -19.74 -23.62
CA HIS A 330 0.93 -18.60 -23.49
C HIS A 330 2.22 -18.80 -24.32
N PRO A 331 2.14 -18.69 -25.66
CA PRO A 331 3.26 -19.05 -26.54
C PRO A 331 4.48 -18.12 -26.39
N ALA A 332 4.27 -16.82 -26.24
CA ALA A 332 5.36 -15.86 -26.06
C ALA A 332 6.01 -16.00 -24.67
N PRO A 333 7.34 -15.91 -24.55
CA PRO A 333 8.01 -15.75 -23.26
C PRO A 333 7.50 -14.50 -22.53
N TYR A 334 7.38 -14.59 -21.22
CA TYR A 334 6.95 -13.46 -20.40
C TYR A 334 8.07 -12.44 -20.16
N GLY A 335 9.32 -12.88 -20.14
CA GLY A 335 10.49 -12.00 -19.97
C GLY A 335 10.61 -11.41 -18.57
N VAL A 336 10.30 -12.20 -17.53
CA VAL A 336 10.42 -11.79 -16.12
C VAL A 336 11.89 -11.56 -15.78
N LYS A 337 12.19 -10.35 -15.30
CA LYS A 337 13.57 -9.93 -14.99
C LYS A 337 13.94 -10.12 -13.53
N ILE A 338 13.00 -9.90 -12.61
CA ILE A 338 13.28 -9.82 -11.17
C ILE A 338 12.84 -11.11 -10.49
N TRP A 339 13.79 -11.76 -9.83
CA TRP A 339 13.58 -13.04 -9.16
C TRP A 339 14.09 -13.02 -7.72
N GLY A 340 13.29 -13.48 -6.77
CA GLY A 340 13.73 -13.66 -5.38
C GLY A 340 14.05 -15.11 -5.09
N VAL A 341 15.21 -15.38 -4.48
CA VAL A 341 15.61 -16.74 -4.08
C VAL A 341 15.16 -16.99 -2.64
N GLY A 342 13.94 -17.51 -2.48
CA GLY A 342 13.36 -17.79 -1.17
C GLY A 342 12.68 -16.62 -0.48
N ASN A 343 12.40 -16.81 0.81
CA ASN A 343 11.80 -15.84 1.70
C ASN A 343 12.26 -16.12 3.15
N GLU A 344 12.78 -15.11 3.83
CA GLU A 344 13.17 -15.14 5.25
C GLU A 344 13.82 -16.45 5.73
N MET A 345 14.78 -17.01 4.98
CA MET A 345 15.33 -18.34 5.28
C MET A 345 16.05 -18.43 6.64
N TYR A 346 16.27 -17.29 7.28
CA TYR A 346 16.77 -17.11 8.65
C TYR A 346 15.74 -17.41 9.75
N GLY A 347 14.45 -17.28 9.46
CA GLY A 347 13.40 -17.29 10.45
C GLY A 347 12.95 -18.70 10.82
N PRO A 348 12.91 -19.10 12.10
CA PRO A 348 12.42 -20.43 12.51
C PRO A 348 10.92 -20.68 12.20
N TRP A 349 10.17 -19.64 11.82
CA TRP A 349 8.81 -19.78 11.31
C TRP A 349 8.76 -20.29 9.86
N GLN A 350 9.89 -20.24 9.13
CA GLN A 350 9.93 -20.64 7.74
C GLN A 350 10.10 -22.14 7.50
N TRP A 351 9.35 -22.63 6.53
CA TRP A 351 9.52 -23.99 6.02
C TRP A 351 10.86 -24.12 5.32
N GLY A 352 11.66 -25.09 5.75
CA GLY A 352 13.03 -25.24 5.26
C GLY A 352 13.97 -24.11 5.68
N HIS A 353 13.67 -23.37 6.77
CA HIS A 353 14.64 -22.46 7.38
C HIS A 353 15.97 -23.18 7.59
N MET A 354 17.06 -22.44 7.48
CA MET A 354 18.40 -23.02 7.43
C MET A 354 19.36 -22.20 8.27
N GLN A 355 20.54 -22.76 8.51
CA GLN A 355 21.60 -22.04 9.22
C GLN A 355 22.19 -20.95 8.32
N ILE A 356 22.71 -19.89 8.96
CA ILE A 356 23.37 -18.76 8.28
C ILE A 356 24.50 -19.19 7.33
N THR A 357 25.17 -20.31 7.63
CA THR A 357 26.25 -20.86 6.80
C THR A 357 25.76 -21.66 5.59
N GLN A 358 24.49 -22.09 5.58
CA GLN A 358 23.93 -22.94 4.52
C GLN A 358 23.29 -22.13 3.40
N TYR A 359 22.60 -21.04 3.74
CA TYR A 359 21.87 -20.25 2.75
C TYR A 359 22.75 -19.63 1.66
N PRO A 360 23.94 -19.06 1.93
CA PRO A 360 24.80 -18.52 0.88
C PRO A 360 25.19 -19.57 -0.18
N GLU A 361 25.46 -20.81 0.24
CA GLU A 361 25.75 -21.92 -0.67
C GLU A 361 24.53 -22.28 -1.52
N LYS A 362 23.36 -22.44 -0.87
CA LYS A 362 22.11 -22.77 -1.56
C LYS A 362 21.70 -21.65 -2.53
N HIS A 363 21.79 -20.39 -2.11
CA HIS A 363 21.55 -19.20 -2.93
C HIS A 363 22.40 -19.23 -4.19
N ASN A 364 23.71 -19.41 -4.06
CA ASN A 364 24.64 -19.45 -5.19
C ASN A 364 24.31 -20.57 -6.18
N LEU A 365 23.89 -21.75 -5.70
CA LEU A 365 23.45 -22.85 -6.55
C LEU A 365 22.18 -22.50 -7.36
N PHE A 366 21.20 -21.87 -6.72
CA PHE A 366 19.97 -21.41 -7.38
C PHE A 366 20.30 -20.38 -8.47
N VAL A 367 21.06 -19.33 -8.13
CA VAL A 367 21.40 -18.27 -9.08
C VAL A 367 22.17 -18.81 -10.29
N LYS A 368 23.13 -19.72 -10.08
CA LYS A 368 23.86 -20.37 -11.18
C LYS A 368 22.93 -21.16 -12.09
N ALA A 369 22.03 -21.95 -11.52
CA ALA A 369 21.09 -22.77 -12.30
C ALA A 369 20.10 -21.91 -13.09
N MET A 370 19.55 -20.88 -12.45
CA MET A 370 18.60 -19.94 -13.07
C MET A 370 19.26 -19.11 -14.19
N ARG A 371 20.44 -18.53 -13.93
CA ARG A 371 21.17 -17.74 -14.95
C ARG A 371 21.73 -18.57 -16.10
N LYS A 372 21.88 -19.89 -15.93
CA LYS A 372 22.18 -20.80 -17.05
C LYS A 372 21.03 -20.85 -18.06
N VAL A 373 19.79 -20.68 -17.59
CA VAL A 373 18.60 -20.62 -18.46
C VAL A 373 18.43 -19.23 -19.06
N ASP A 374 18.50 -18.20 -18.22
CA ASP A 374 18.41 -16.81 -18.66
C ASP A 374 19.44 -15.93 -17.93
N PRO A 375 20.57 -15.59 -18.58
CA PRO A 375 21.63 -14.81 -17.94
C PRO A 375 21.27 -13.35 -17.70
N SER A 376 20.12 -12.86 -18.21
CA SER A 376 19.68 -11.46 -18.06
C SER A 376 18.88 -11.18 -16.79
N ILE A 377 18.50 -12.23 -16.05
CA ILE A 377 17.72 -12.07 -14.81
C ILE A 377 18.53 -11.40 -13.70
N GLN A 378 17.82 -10.63 -12.90
CA GLN A 378 18.33 -9.98 -11.69
C GLN A 378 17.75 -10.67 -10.46
N VAL A 379 18.61 -10.93 -9.48
CA VAL A 379 18.30 -11.74 -8.31
C VAL A 379 18.30 -10.91 -7.03
N ILE A 380 17.22 -11.08 -6.27
CA ILE A 380 17.04 -10.62 -4.90
C ILE A 380 17.38 -11.78 -3.96
N ALA A 381 18.36 -11.56 -3.07
CA ALA A 381 18.72 -12.51 -2.01
C ALA A 381 17.91 -12.22 -0.74
N SER A 382 17.40 -13.25 -0.07
CA SER A 382 16.72 -13.10 1.22
C SER A 382 17.74 -12.81 2.32
N SER A 383 17.89 -11.55 2.71
CA SER A 383 18.86 -11.11 3.72
C SER A 383 18.19 -10.55 4.97
N ALA A 384 18.98 -10.38 6.03
CA ALA A 384 18.55 -9.70 7.25
C ALA A 384 19.77 -9.14 7.97
N THR A 385 19.76 -7.82 8.17
CA THR A 385 20.78 -7.12 8.97
C THR A 385 20.68 -7.50 10.45
N PRO A 386 21.74 -7.27 11.24
CA PRO A 386 21.74 -7.54 12.69
C PRO A 386 20.61 -6.81 13.43
N GLU A 387 20.25 -5.61 13.00
CA GLU A 387 19.15 -4.86 13.60
C GLU A 387 17.79 -5.52 13.37
N GLU A 388 17.57 -6.08 12.17
CA GLU A 388 16.29 -6.73 11.86
C GLU A 388 16.14 -7.99 12.68
N LEU A 389 17.16 -8.86 12.71
CA LEU A 389 17.12 -10.02 13.58
C LEU A 389 17.02 -9.63 15.05
N SER A 390 17.69 -8.57 15.50
CA SER A 390 17.54 -8.08 16.88
C SER A 390 16.10 -7.68 17.20
N TRP A 391 15.42 -7.00 16.26
CA TRP A 391 14.04 -6.56 16.43
C TRP A 391 13.05 -7.72 16.38
N THR A 392 13.13 -8.59 15.37
CA THR A 392 12.24 -9.75 15.19
C THR A 392 12.36 -10.70 16.37
N TYR A 393 13.58 -10.83 16.88
CA TYR A 393 13.87 -11.64 18.03
C TYR A 393 13.09 -11.18 19.28
N ILE A 394 13.14 -9.87 19.59
CA ILE A 394 12.38 -9.29 20.70
C ILE A 394 10.86 -9.44 20.46
N GLU A 395 10.40 -9.26 19.22
CA GLU A 395 9.01 -9.48 18.83
C GLU A 395 8.54 -10.91 19.16
N ASN A 396 9.32 -11.92 18.75
CA ASN A 396 9.00 -13.32 19.03
C ASN A 396 9.01 -13.63 20.52
N ARG A 397 10.05 -13.22 21.26
CA ARG A 397 10.21 -13.47 22.71
C ARG A 397 9.05 -12.86 23.52
N GLN A 398 8.67 -11.62 23.23
CA GLN A 398 7.72 -10.86 24.05
C GLN A 398 6.27 -10.99 23.58
N LEU A 399 6.03 -10.99 22.27
CA LEU A 399 4.68 -11.00 21.70
C LEU A 399 4.23 -12.39 21.23
N GLY A 400 5.07 -13.41 21.42
CA GLY A 400 4.73 -14.81 21.16
C GLY A 400 4.32 -15.06 19.71
N THR A 401 4.97 -14.38 18.76
CA THR A 401 4.63 -14.47 17.33
C THR A 401 5.04 -15.81 16.70
N SER A 402 6.01 -16.50 17.30
CA SER A 402 6.49 -17.83 16.88
C SER A 402 6.77 -18.76 18.10
N PRO A 403 5.75 -19.08 18.92
CA PRO A 403 5.96 -19.75 20.20
C PRO A 403 6.53 -21.17 20.01
N GLY A 404 7.55 -21.52 20.83
CA GLY A 404 8.18 -22.85 20.83
C GLY A 404 9.03 -23.16 19.60
N ARG A 405 9.25 -22.19 18.70
CA ARG A 405 10.11 -22.34 17.51
C ARG A 405 11.45 -21.62 17.65
N GLU A 406 11.65 -20.86 18.72
CA GLU A 406 12.84 -20.03 18.91
C GLU A 406 13.33 -20.05 20.37
N GLU A 407 14.63 -20.30 20.57
CA GLU A 407 15.28 -20.39 21.89
C GLU A 407 16.57 -19.55 21.98
N VAL A 408 16.65 -18.39 21.33
CA VAL A 408 17.85 -17.55 21.51
C VAL A 408 17.81 -16.95 22.93
N ALA A 409 18.94 -16.91 23.63
CA ALA A 409 19.09 -16.20 24.91
C ALA A 409 20.00 -14.97 24.81
N ASP A 410 20.63 -14.76 23.66
CA ASP A 410 21.58 -13.67 23.43
C ASP A 410 20.87 -12.30 23.55
N LYS A 411 21.63 -11.31 24.03
CA LYS A 411 21.18 -9.92 24.17
C LYS A 411 21.34 -9.15 22.87
N VAL A 412 20.41 -8.23 22.61
CA VAL A 412 20.44 -7.27 21.50
C VAL A 412 21.07 -5.94 21.93
N PRO A 413 21.65 -5.14 21.01
CA PRO A 413 21.78 -5.38 19.57
C PRO A 413 22.77 -6.51 19.25
N PHE A 414 22.45 -7.30 18.23
CA PHE A 414 23.38 -8.28 17.69
C PHE A 414 24.51 -7.57 16.93
N ALA A 415 25.71 -8.16 16.98
CA ALA A 415 26.89 -7.62 16.33
C ALA A 415 26.95 -7.96 14.84
N PHE A 416 27.55 -7.07 14.05
CA PHE A 416 27.97 -7.36 12.68
C PHE A 416 28.91 -8.58 12.64
N PHE A 417 28.79 -9.40 11.60
CA PHE A 417 29.50 -10.67 11.40
C PHE A 417 29.32 -11.70 12.51
N SER A 418 28.27 -11.54 13.35
CA SER A 418 27.85 -12.58 14.27
C SER A 418 26.99 -13.64 13.55
N LYS A 419 26.61 -14.71 14.25
CA LYS A 419 25.65 -15.72 13.76
C LYS A 419 24.25 -15.16 13.46
N TYR A 420 24.00 -13.89 13.77
CA TYR A 420 22.76 -13.16 13.49
C TYR A 420 22.90 -12.11 12.38
N ASP A 421 24.03 -12.07 11.67
CA ASP A 421 24.25 -11.14 10.56
C ASP A 421 24.15 -11.84 9.20
N TRP A 422 22.91 -12.16 8.80
CA TRP A 422 22.66 -12.87 7.54
C TRP A 422 23.10 -12.09 6.32
N THR A 423 22.89 -10.77 6.33
CA THR A 423 23.35 -9.88 5.26
C THR A 423 24.87 -9.89 5.15
N GLY A 424 25.61 -9.82 6.27
CA GLY A 424 27.07 -9.92 6.30
C GLY A 424 27.58 -11.27 5.77
N ALA A 425 26.94 -12.37 6.14
CA ALA A 425 27.29 -13.71 5.62
C ALA A 425 27.07 -13.83 4.11
N LEU A 426 25.93 -13.36 3.60
CA LEU A 426 25.64 -13.32 2.17
C LEU A 426 26.64 -12.45 1.40
N LEU A 427 26.94 -11.25 1.89
CA LEU A 427 27.91 -10.37 1.23
C LEU A 427 29.32 -10.96 1.22
N THR A 428 29.68 -11.74 2.24
CA THR A 428 30.99 -12.41 2.31
C THR A 428 31.12 -13.55 1.29
N HIS A 429 30.04 -14.32 1.06
CA HIS A 429 30.11 -15.59 0.31
C HIS A 429 29.36 -15.59 -1.03
N SER A 430 28.54 -14.58 -1.30
CA SER A 430 27.57 -14.58 -2.39
C SER A 430 27.47 -13.26 -3.16
N ALA A 431 28.31 -12.24 -2.88
CA ALA A 431 28.19 -10.92 -3.52
C ALA A 431 28.13 -10.93 -5.06
N ASP A 432 28.78 -11.87 -5.73
CA ASP A 432 28.73 -12.02 -7.20
C ASP A 432 27.40 -12.57 -7.75
N TYR A 433 26.58 -13.11 -6.86
CA TYR A 433 25.28 -13.73 -7.15
C TYR A 433 24.11 -12.90 -6.61
N ILE A 434 24.36 -11.64 -6.27
CA ILE A 434 23.37 -10.72 -5.69
C ILE A 434 23.31 -9.49 -6.58
N ASP A 435 22.12 -9.17 -7.11
CA ASP A 435 21.85 -7.86 -7.72
C ASP A 435 21.17 -6.94 -6.68
N TYR A 436 20.30 -7.53 -5.85
CA TYR A 436 19.61 -6.83 -4.78
C TYR A 436 19.66 -7.60 -3.44
N LEU A 437 19.89 -6.87 -2.35
CA LEU A 437 19.66 -7.34 -0.99
C LEU A 437 18.18 -7.17 -0.65
N GLY A 438 17.46 -8.29 -0.54
CA GLY A 438 16.09 -8.35 -0.05
C GLY A 438 16.07 -8.12 1.46
N GLU A 439 15.69 -6.93 1.90
CA GLU A 439 15.63 -6.57 3.31
C GLU A 439 14.19 -6.36 3.73
N HIS A 440 13.80 -7.08 4.78
CA HIS A 440 12.53 -6.87 5.44
C HIS A 440 12.69 -5.87 6.59
N PHE A 441 11.64 -5.10 6.85
CA PHE A 441 11.53 -4.35 8.10
C PHE A 441 10.07 -4.08 8.49
N TYR A 442 9.69 -4.59 9.65
CA TYR A 442 8.47 -4.20 10.34
C TYR A 442 8.82 -3.34 11.56
N GLY A 443 7.84 -2.62 12.09
CA GLY A 443 8.06 -1.82 13.28
C GLY A 443 6.77 -1.36 13.93
N TYR A 444 6.88 -1.01 15.21
CA TYR A 444 5.78 -0.56 16.05
C TYR A 444 5.92 0.93 16.32
N PRO A 445 5.16 1.83 15.67
CA PRO A 445 5.27 3.26 15.91
C PRO A 445 4.86 3.70 17.33
N ASN A 446 4.28 2.80 18.13
CA ASN A 446 3.95 3.04 19.54
C ASN A 446 4.94 2.43 20.54
N LEU A 447 5.86 1.58 20.11
CA LEU A 447 6.80 0.89 20.99
C LEU A 447 8.25 1.31 20.71
N ALA A 448 9.08 1.19 21.73
CA ALA A 448 10.52 1.35 21.65
C ALA A 448 11.19 0.16 22.35
N ILE A 449 12.39 -0.23 21.95
CA ILE A 449 13.16 -1.27 22.64
C ILE A 449 14.03 -0.62 23.70
N ASP A 450 13.96 -1.18 24.91
CA ASP A 450 14.78 -0.81 26.06
C ASP A 450 15.96 -1.78 26.16
N ALA A 451 17.17 -1.26 25.95
CA ALA A 451 18.40 -2.06 25.92
C ALA A 451 18.70 -2.76 27.25
N GLU A 452 18.32 -2.18 28.39
CA GLU A 452 18.58 -2.79 29.68
C GLU A 452 17.58 -3.92 29.95
N LYS A 453 16.30 -3.67 29.63
CA LYS A 453 15.22 -4.63 29.86
C LYS A 453 15.11 -5.71 28.78
N GLN A 454 15.74 -5.52 27.63
CA GLN A 454 15.71 -6.45 26.50
C GLN A 454 14.26 -6.78 26.08
N GLN A 455 13.43 -5.74 25.97
CA GLN A 455 12.01 -5.85 25.61
C GLN A 455 11.48 -4.53 25.04
N PHE A 456 10.37 -4.61 24.30
CA PHE A 456 9.54 -3.45 23.99
C PHE A 456 8.98 -2.81 25.27
N VAL A 457 9.02 -1.49 25.28
CA VAL A 457 8.35 -0.60 26.21
C VAL A 457 7.48 0.38 25.42
N GLU A 458 6.49 0.98 26.07
CA GLU A 458 5.74 2.07 25.45
C GLU A 458 6.68 3.23 25.10
N ALA A 459 6.58 3.71 23.86
CA ALA A 459 7.36 4.84 23.38
C ALA A 459 6.90 6.13 24.06
N ASN A 460 5.58 6.36 24.09
CA ASN A 460 4.92 7.58 24.59
C ASN A 460 5.42 8.89 23.96
N ASP A 461 6.01 8.82 22.76
CA ASP A 461 6.44 10.01 22.03
C ASP A 461 5.26 10.76 21.39
N ALA A 462 5.48 12.04 21.06
CA ALA A 462 4.54 12.81 20.26
C ALA A 462 4.35 12.20 18.86
N LEU A 463 3.20 12.46 18.23
CA LEU A 463 2.88 11.90 16.90
C LEU A 463 3.99 12.15 15.86
N CYS A 464 4.57 13.36 15.84
CA CYS A 464 5.64 13.74 14.91
C CYS A 464 6.92 12.92 15.06
N ASP A 465 7.19 12.38 16.25
CA ASP A 465 8.35 11.53 16.52
C ASP A 465 8.00 10.05 16.30
N ARG A 466 6.77 9.63 16.67
CA ARG A 466 6.27 8.26 16.46
C ARG A 466 6.29 7.84 14.99
N VAL A 467 5.86 8.73 14.09
CA VAL A 467 5.81 8.45 12.64
C VAL A 467 7.19 8.22 12.02
N ARG A 468 8.27 8.64 12.69
CA ARG A 468 9.65 8.53 12.19
C ARG A 468 10.32 7.19 12.51
N ARG A 469 9.70 6.36 13.36
CA ARG A 469 10.30 5.09 13.79
C ARG A 469 10.55 4.13 12.62
N MET A 470 9.67 4.08 11.62
CA MET A 470 9.87 3.22 10.46
C MET A 470 10.93 3.76 9.49
N SER A 471 10.95 5.06 9.18
CA SER A 471 12.01 5.66 8.34
C SER A 471 13.39 5.54 9.00
N ASN A 472 13.44 5.54 10.32
CA ASN A 472 14.64 5.26 11.09
C ASN A 472 15.16 3.83 10.90
N LYS A 473 14.29 2.82 10.73
CA LYS A 473 14.72 1.47 10.34
C LYS A 473 15.36 1.46 8.95
N VAL A 474 14.79 2.19 7.99
CA VAL A 474 15.40 2.37 6.66
C VAL A 474 16.80 2.96 6.77
N GLN A 475 16.97 4.03 7.57
CA GLN A 475 18.28 4.66 7.78
C GLN A 475 19.31 3.69 8.38
N MET A 476 18.94 2.81 9.32
CA MET A 476 19.86 1.79 9.85
C MET A 476 20.39 0.82 8.79
N LYS A 477 19.63 0.56 7.72
CA LYS A 477 20.08 -0.30 6.61
C LYS A 477 21.22 0.33 5.83
N PHE A 478 21.20 1.66 5.67
CA PHE A 478 22.31 2.40 5.06
C PHE A 478 23.52 2.52 5.99
N GLU A 479 23.30 2.69 7.29
CA GLU A 479 24.40 2.64 8.27
C GLU A 479 25.04 1.25 8.29
N ALA A 480 24.25 0.18 8.20
CA ALA A 480 24.76 -1.19 8.04
C ALA A 480 25.55 -1.38 6.74
N TRP A 481 25.06 -0.81 5.63
CA TRP A 481 25.79 -0.83 4.36
C TRP A 481 27.17 -0.16 4.45
N GLU A 482 27.27 0.99 5.12
CA GLU A 482 28.55 1.65 5.37
C GLU A 482 29.51 0.75 6.16
N GLU A 483 29.02 0.05 7.20
CA GLU A 483 29.81 -0.92 7.96
C GLU A 483 30.28 -2.09 7.08
N TYR A 484 29.43 -2.63 6.22
CA TYR A 484 29.83 -3.68 5.28
C TYR A 484 30.87 -3.19 4.26
N LEU A 485 30.74 -1.97 3.72
CA LEU A 485 31.76 -1.40 2.83
C LEU A 485 33.11 -1.20 3.52
N ASN A 486 33.10 -0.89 4.83
CA ASN A 486 34.30 -0.74 5.64
C ASN A 486 34.97 -2.09 5.92
N LYS A 487 34.17 -3.12 6.22
CA LYS A 487 34.65 -4.45 6.61
C LYS A 487 34.92 -5.38 5.43
N ILE A 488 34.25 -5.17 4.29
CA ILE A 488 34.38 -5.94 3.05
C ILE A 488 34.70 -4.97 1.89
N PRO A 489 35.95 -4.48 1.76
CA PRO A 489 36.29 -3.47 0.76
C PRO A 489 36.04 -3.90 -0.69
N SER A 490 35.99 -5.20 -0.98
CA SER A 490 35.67 -5.75 -2.32
C SER A 490 34.23 -5.46 -2.77
N LEU A 491 33.36 -5.03 -1.87
CA LEU A 491 32.02 -4.52 -2.23
C LEU A 491 32.10 -3.16 -2.94
N LYS A 492 33.19 -2.38 -2.75
CA LYS A 492 33.39 -1.11 -3.45
C LYS A 492 33.56 -1.39 -4.95
N GLY A 493 32.55 -1.04 -5.74
CA GLY A 493 32.50 -1.32 -7.17
C GLY A 493 31.49 -2.40 -7.58
N LYS A 494 30.87 -3.09 -6.62
CA LYS A 494 29.67 -3.91 -6.87
C LYS A 494 28.46 -2.98 -6.97
N ASN A 495 27.57 -3.25 -7.92
CA ASN A 495 26.31 -2.52 -8.10
C ASN A 495 25.15 -3.22 -7.36
N ILE A 496 25.39 -3.62 -6.10
CA ILE A 496 24.36 -4.25 -5.25
C ILE A 496 23.50 -3.13 -4.67
N LYS A 497 22.18 -3.24 -4.83
CA LYS A 497 21.20 -2.28 -4.32
C LYS A 497 20.26 -2.95 -3.31
N PHE A 498 19.45 -2.18 -2.60
CA PHE A 498 18.42 -2.73 -1.72
C PHE A 498 17.11 -2.99 -2.47
N ALA A 499 16.48 -4.12 -2.19
CA ALA A 499 15.07 -4.35 -2.45
C ALA A 499 14.37 -4.46 -1.09
N PHE A 500 13.59 -3.46 -0.71
CA PHE A 500 12.79 -3.52 0.52
C PHE A 500 11.49 -4.27 0.25
N ASP A 501 11.59 -5.59 0.12
CA ASP A 501 10.54 -6.42 -0.47
C ASP A 501 9.51 -6.98 0.51
N GLU A 502 9.63 -6.61 1.79
CA GLU A 502 8.55 -6.53 2.78
C GLU A 502 8.78 -5.40 3.77
N TRP A 503 7.78 -4.53 3.92
CA TRP A 503 7.76 -3.58 5.02
C TRP A 503 6.34 -3.12 5.33
N ALA A 504 6.04 -2.91 6.61
CA ALA A 504 4.80 -2.26 7.04
C ALA A 504 4.90 -1.80 8.49
N ALA A 505 4.21 -0.71 8.81
CA ALA A 505 3.97 -0.34 10.20
C ALA A 505 2.95 -1.30 10.82
N ARG A 506 3.26 -1.84 11.99
CA ARG A 506 2.35 -2.65 12.82
C ARG A 506 1.93 -1.84 14.04
N ASN A 507 0.79 -2.16 14.63
CA ASN A 507 0.38 -1.60 15.90
C ASN A 507 -0.04 -2.73 16.84
N ARG A 508 0.62 -2.84 17.98
CA ARG A 508 0.32 -3.83 19.02
C ARG A 508 0.50 -3.22 20.41
N PRO A 509 -0.25 -3.70 21.41
CA PRO A 509 0.03 -3.34 22.80
C PRO A 509 1.38 -3.94 23.23
N VAL A 510 2.05 -3.31 24.21
CA VAL A 510 3.35 -3.78 24.72
C VAL A 510 3.30 -5.19 25.35
N SER A 511 2.13 -5.63 25.80
CA SER A 511 1.89 -7.00 26.24
C SER A 511 0.49 -7.49 25.84
N PRO A 512 0.26 -8.80 25.70
CA PRO A 512 -1.07 -9.35 25.40
C PRO A 512 -2.16 -8.97 26.43
N SER A 513 -1.77 -8.72 27.68
CA SER A 513 -2.66 -8.28 28.76
C SER A 513 -2.88 -6.77 28.82
N SER A 514 -2.10 -5.98 28.08
CA SER A 514 -2.23 -4.53 28.08
C SER A 514 -3.41 -4.11 27.20
N PRO A 515 -4.21 -3.10 27.60
CA PRO A 515 -5.23 -2.56 26.74
C PRO A 515 -4.58 -2.02 25.46
N LEU A 516 -5.26 -2.20 24.32
CA LEU A 516 -4.86 -1.52 23.09
C LEU A 516 -4.77 -0.02 23.38
N PRO A 517 -3.74 0.69 22.87
CA PRO A 517 -3.66 2.13 23.05
C PRO A 517 -4.98 2.78 22.59
N PRO A 518 -5.57 3.71 23.36
CA PRO A 518 -6.83 4.35 22.98
C PRO A 518 -6.65 5.01 21.61
N LEU A 519 -7.43 4.53 20.63
CA LEU A 519 -7.45 4.98 19.23
C LEU A 519 -6.05 5.28 18.66
N ILE A 520 -5.45 4.30 17.99
CA ILE A 520 -4.33 4.55 17.08
C ILE A 520 -4.76 5.70 16.15
N HIS A 521 -4.09 6.85 16.27
CA HIS A 521 -4.41 8.04 15.51
C HIS A 521 -4.51 7.64 14.02
N PRO A 522 -5.61 7.93 13.31
CA PRO A 522 -5.85 7.40 11.96
C PRO A 522 -4.77 7.82 10.96
N MET A 523 -4.09 8.95 11.22
CA MET A 523 -2.95 9.42 10.43
C MET A 523 -1.60 8.78 10.79
N LEU A 524 -1.50 7.95 11.82
CA LEU A 524 -0.21 7.37 12.25
C LEU A 524 0.40 6.50 11.15
N THR A 525 -0.34 5.52 10.63
CA THR A 525 0.15 4.65 9.55
C THR A 525 0.37 5.43 8.25
N PRO A 526 -0.58 6.25 7.76
CA PRO A 526 -0.35 7.07 6.56
C PRO A 526 0.90 7.95 6.64
N LEU A 527 1.11 8.69 7.74
CA LEU A 527 2.26 9.58 7.90
C LEU A 527 3.56 8.77 8.07
N THR A 528 3.53 7.66 8.79
CA THR A 528 4.68 6.74 8.89
C THR A 528 5.10 6.26 7.50
N ASN A 529 4.14 5.81 6.67
CA ASN A 529 4.43 5.36 5.31
C ASN A 529 4.98 6.49 4.44
N ALA A 530 4.45 7.72 4.57
CA ALA A 530 4.96 8.88 3.84
C ALA A 530 6.45 9.11 4.13
N LEU A 531 6.86 9.04 5.40
CA LEU A 531 8.25 9.25 5.79
C LEU A 531 9.17 8.09 5.36
N VAL A 532 8.67 6.85 5.31
CA VAL A 532 9.41 5.73 4.72
C VAL A 532 9.67 5.97 3.24
N TYR A 533 8.66 6.37 2.47
CA TYR A 533 8.84 6.71 1.05
C TYR A 533 9.82 7.88 0.87
N HIS A 534 9.71 8.93 1.69
CA HIS A 534 10.65 10.04 1.67
C HIS A 534 12.09 9.58 1.91
N GLU A 535 12.30 8.65 2.83
CA GLU A 535 13.63 8.09 3.06
C GLU A 535 14.11 7.26 1.88
N PHE A 536 13.25 6.45 1.26
CA PHE A 536 13.59 5.77 -0.01
C PHE A 536 13.98 6.77 -1.11
N PHE A 537 13.32 7.92 -1.19
CA PHE A 537 13.63 8.94 -2.20
C PHE A 537 15.02 9.54 -1.98
N ARG A 538 15.40 9.83 -0.73
CA ARG A 538 16.75 10.32 -0.39
C ARG A 538 17.84 9.34 -0.81
N HIS A 539 17.53 8.05 -0.77
CA HIS A 539 18.42 6.96 -1.16
C HIS A 539 18.04 6.31 -2.49
N SER A 540 17.38 7.04 -3.39
CA SER A 540 16.88 6.55 -4.69
C SER A 540 17.91 5.78 -5.53
N GLY A 541 19.19 6.15 -5.46
CA GLY A 541 20.27 5.43 -6.14
C GLY A 541 20.55 4.03 -5.58
N MET A 542 20.19 3.78 -4.32
CA MET A 542 20.34 2.50 -3.63
C MET A 542 19.02 1.74 -3.46
N VAL A 543 17.86 2.38 -3.68
CA VAL A 543 16.53 1.78 -3.47
C VAL A 543 15.71 1.76 -4.76
N PRO A 544 16.00 0.84 -5.68
CA PRO A 544 15.21 0.67 -6.89
C PRO A 544 13.88 -0.05 -6.66
N ILE A 545 13.75 -0.85 -5.60
CA ILE A 545 12.59 -1.73 -5.36
C ILE A 545 12.14 -1.59 -3.90
N ALA A 546 10.83 -1.40 -3.70
CA ALA A 546 10.21 -1.53 -2.41
C ALA A 546 8.78 -2.06 -2.56
N VAL A 547 8.39 -2.97 -1.68
CA VAL A 547 7.10 -3.67 -1.71
C VAL A 547 6.46 -3.53 -0.33
N HIS A 548 5.46 -2.66 -0.23
CA HIS A 548 4.72 -2.49 1.02
C HIS A 548 3.89 -3.75 1.30
N THR A 549 4.08 -4.37 2.46
CA THR A 549 3.30 -5.54 2.87
C THR A 549 1.85 -5.10 3.10
N GLY A 550 0.95 -5.58 2.25
CA GLY A 550 -0.44 -5.11 2.21
C GLY A 550 -0.65 -3.87 1.33
N GLY A 551 0.31 -3.46 0.50
CA GLY A 551 0.15 -2.39 -0.50
C GLY A 551 -1.07 -2.59 -1.40
N MET A 552 -1.34 -3.83 -1.82
CA MET A 552 -2.56 -4.16 -2.58
C MET A 552 -3.82 -4.23 -1.71
N GLY A 553 -3.66 -4.32 -0.39
CA GLY A 553 -4.73 -4.27 0.61
C GLY A 553 -5.10 -2.86 1.08
N THR A 554 -4.56 -1.81 0.46
CA THR A 554 -4.85 -0.40 0.77
C THR A 554 -6.12 0.13 0.10
N LEU A 555 -6.93 -0.77 -0.48
CA LEU A 555 -8.22 -0.43 -1.06
C LEU A 555 -9.32 -0.46 0.02
N ALA A 556 -10.27 0.46 -0.09
CA ALA A 556 -11.49 0.47 0.71
C ALA A 556 -12.48 -0.53 0.10
N ILE A 557 -12.93 -1.47 0.92
CA ILE A 557 -13.86 -2.52 0.54
C ILE A 557 -15.17 -2.31 1.29
N ASP A 558 -16.31 -2.42 0.62
CA ASP A 558 -17.61 -2.37 1.28
C ASP A 558 -18.07 -3.72 1.83
N GLU A 559 -19.27 -3.74 2.43
CA GLU A 559 -19.82 -4.95 3.06
C GLU A 559 -20.09 -6.10 2.08
N TYR A 560 -20.30 -5.80 0.79
CA TYR A 560 -20.51 -6.80 -0.26
C TYR A 560 -19.18 -7.29 -0.86
N GLY A 561 -18.08 -6.78 -0.34
CA GLY A 561 -16.74 -7.16 -0.73
C GLY A 561 -16.22 -6.36 -1.91
N ASP A 562 -16.90 -5.36 -2.46
CA ASP A 562 -16.47 -4.57 -3.62
C ASP A 562 -15.45 -3.49 -3.25
N ALA A 563 -14.48 -3.26 -4.14
CA ALA A 563 -13.50 -2.20 -3.98
C ALA A 563 -14.08 -0.85 -4.44
N ILE A 564 -14.34 0.03 -3.47
CA ILE A 564 -15.06 1.30 -3.67
C ILE A 564 -14.13 2.53 -3.62
N GLY A 565 -12.87 2.37 -3.22
CA GLY A 565 -11.93 3.48 -3.17
C GLY A 565 -10.53 3.10 -2.67
N ILE A 566 -9.70 4.10 -2.45
CA ILE A 566 -8.34 3.96 -1.90
C ILE A 566 -8.38 4.49 -0.45
N ARG A 567 -7.87 3.72 0.51
CA ARG A 567 -7.74 4.15 1.91
C ARG A 567 -6.66 5.23 2.06
N MET A 568 -6.63 5.92 3.21
CA MET A 568 -5.65 6.99 3.46
C MET A 568 -4.18 6.56 3.32
N ASP A 569 -3.84 5.33 3.73
CA ASP A 569 -2.51 4.76 3.58
C ASP A 569 -2.15 4.46 2.11
N GLY A 570 -3.13 4.03 1.30
CA GLY A 570 -2.98 3.94 -0.15
C GLY A 570 -2.93 5.30 -0.84
N LEU A 571 -3.66 6.29 -0.34
CA LEU A 571 -3.67 7.64 -0.91
C LEU A 571 -2.30 8.32 -0.77
N VAL A 572 -1.59 8.08 0.33
CA VAL A 572 -0.19 8.52 0.50
C VAL A 572 0.69 7.93 -0.60
N MET A 573 0.62 6.62 -0.81
CA MET A 573 1.35 5.96 -1.89
C MET A 573 1.01 6.57 -3.25
N LYS A 574 -0.28 6.75 -3.56
CA LYS A 574 -0.75 7.35 -4.81
C LYS A 574 -0.22 8.77 -5.02
N VAL A 575 -0.35 9.64 -4.01
CA VAL A 575 0.10 11.03 -4.10
C VAL A 575 1.60 11.09 -4.32
N LEU A 576 2.38 10.26 -3.62
CA LEU A 576 3.82 10.23 -3.79
C LEU A 576 4.21 9.62 -5.15
N HIS A 577 3.56 8.55 -5.59
CA HIS A 577 3.73 7.97 -6.92
C HIS A 577 3.52 9.02 -8.01
N ASP A 578 2.35 9.65 -8.04
CA ASP A 578 1.94 10.58 -9.10
C ASP A 578 2.83 11.84 -9.17
N ARG A 579 3.55 12.17 -8.09
CA ARG A 579 4.41 13.36 -8.01
C ARG A 579 5.90 13.06 -8.14
N PHE A 580 6.35 11.90 -7.69
CA PHE A 580 7.77 11.61 -7.53
C PHE A 580 8.28 10.44 -8.35
N ALA A 581 7.43 9.56 -8.88
CA ALA A 581 7.90 8.47 -9.75
C ALA A 581 8.63 9.05 -10.98
N GLY A 582 9.90 8.66 -11.17
CA GLY A 582 10.77 9.16 -12.23
C GLY A 582 11.36 10.56 -11.98
N ALA A 583 11.01 11.24 -10.89
CA ALA A 583 11.61 12.51 -10.50
C ALA A 583 13.00 12.28 -9.89
N SER A 584 13.94 13.20 -10.13
CA SER A 584 15.27 13.16 -9.52
C SER A 584 15.26 13.94 -8.21
N PRO A 585 15.47 13.29 -7.05
CA PRO A 585 15.56 13.99 -5.77
C PRO A 585 16.67 15.05 -5.82
N VAL A 586 16.47 16.15 -5.11
CA VAL A 586 17.49 17.20 -4.95
C VAL A 586 17.90 17.34 -3.50
N ALA A 587 19.12 17.78 -3.26
CA ALA A 587 19.63 17.94 -1.90
C ALA A 587 18.80 18.98 -1.13
N VAL A 588 18.29 18.56 0.03
CA VAL A 588 17.55 19.42 0.97
C VAL A 588 18.37 19.61 2.24
N GLY A 589 18.72 20.86 2.53
CA GLY A 589 19.33 21.29 3.79
C GLY A 589 18.35 22.11 4.63
N GLY A 590 18.80 22.50 5.82
CA GLY A 590 17.99 23.31 6.72
C GLY A 590 18.64 23.53 8.08
N SER A 591 18.00 24.36 8.90
CA SER A 591 18.52 24.81 10.19
C SER A 591 18.01 24.02 11.40
N SER A 592 17.17 22.98 11.19
CA SER A 592 16.51 22.25 12.28
C SER A 592 16.69 20.74 12.15
N PRO A 593 17.79 20.16 12.68
CA PRO A 593 18.04 18.73 12.64
C PRO A 593 16.87 17.91 13.18
N GLN A 594 16.71 16.72 12.60
CA GLN A 594 15.76 15.75 13.11
C GLN A 594 16.16 15.26 14.50
N ARG A 595 15.18 15.05 15.36
CA ARG A 595 15.43 14.57 16.73
C ARG A 595 15.69 13.07 16.75
N ALA A 596 16.53 12.65 17.69
CA ALA A 596 16.58 11.24 18.07
C ALA A 596 15.25 10.85 18.74
N VAL A 597 14.75 9.66 18.42
CA VAL A 597 13.57 9.08 19.06
C VAL A 597 14.03 8.03 20.07
N LYS A 598 13.20 7.76 21.08
CA LYS A 598 13.49 6.72 22.09
C LYS A 598 13.67 5.35 21.42
N GLY A 599 14.69 4.60 21.80
CA GLY A 599 14.94 3.25 21.29
C GLY A 599 16.37 2.82 21.57
N THR A 600 16.72 1.63 21.10
CA THR A 600 18.06 1.05 21.18
C THR A 600 18.74 1.17 19.83
N VAL A 601 19.93 1.77 19.84
CA VAL A 601 20.75 1.93 18.64
C VAL A 601 21.08 0.54 18.06
N TRP A 602 20.95 0.37 16.75
CA TRP A 602 21.09 -0.92 16.04
C TRP A 602 20.02 -1.97 16.36
N VAL A 603 18.84 -1.53 16.81
CA VAL A 603 17.65 -2.41 16.92
C VAL A 603 16.40 -1.71 16.40
N ASP A 604 16.08 -0.53 16.93
CA ASP A 604 14.91 0.27 16.51
C ASP A 604 15.19 1.78 16.45
N ALA A 605 16.43 2.20 16.70
CA ALA A 605 16.92 3.56 16.51
C ALA A 605 18.25 3.56 15.72
N PRO A 606 18.44 4.48 14.76
CA PRO A 606 19.71 4.65 14.06
C PRO A 606 20.69 5.47 14.88
N VAL A 607 21.97 5.42 14.50
CA VAL A 607 23.00 6.33 15.01
C VAL A 607 22.67 7.77 14.57
N ARG A 608 22.24 7.93 13.32
CA ARG A 608 21.83 9.22 12.72
C ARG A 608 20.32 9.18 12.42
N PRO A 609 19.51 10.10 12.95
CA PRO A 609 18.09 10.14 12.61
C PRO A 609 17.85 10.28 11.10
N SER A 610 16.87 9.54 10.56
CA SER A 610 16.43 9.64 9.15
C SER A 610 15.92 11.04 8.80
N GLY A 611 15.78 11.41 7.53
CA GLY A 611 15.16 12.69 7.17
C GLY A 611 16.11 13.88 6.95
N SER A 612 15.54 14.98 6.45
CA SER A 612 16.23 16.25 6.23
C SER A 612 16.26 17.10 7.51
N PRO A 613 17.25 18.00 7.68
CA PRO A 613 17.34 18.90 8.84
C PRO A 613 16.33 20.06 8.78
N THR A 614 15.05 19.71 8.71
CA THR A 614 13.90 20.63 8.60
C THR A 614 12.76 20.21 9.54
N TYR A 615 13.09 19.73 10.75
CA TYR A 615 12.09 19.34 11.75
C TYR A 615 11.14 20.50 12.07
N PRO A 616 9.82 20.27 12.23
CA PRO A 616 9.11 18.98 12.22
C PRO A 616 8.55 18.55 10.86
N LEU A 617 8.88 19.25 9.77
CA LEU A 617 8.23 19.06 8.45
C LEU A 617 8.83 17.90 7.62
N ASP A 618 10.11 17.58 7.81
CA ASP A 618 10.87 16.61 7.00
C ASP A 618 10.71 16.80 5.47
N ALA A 619 11.24 17.91 4.97
CA ALA A 619 11.09 18.32 3.58
C ALA A 619 11.82 17.38 2.60
N VAL A 620 11.17 17.11 1.48
CA VAL A 620 11.75 16.45 0.31
C VAL A 620 11.45 17.31 -0.91
N ALA A 621 12.43 17.40 -1.81
CA ALA A 621 12.28 18.07 -3.09
C ALA A 621 12.85 17.18 -4.20
N ALA A 622 12.26 17.27 -5.39
CA ALA A 622 12.72 16.55 -6.57
C ALA A 622 12.41 17.35 -7.84
N LEU A 623 13.20 17.13 -8.88
CA LEU A 623 13.00 17.66 -10.23
C LEU A 623 12.29 16.60 -11.08
N SER A 624 11.04 16.88 -11.45
CA SER A 624 10.26 16.08 -12.37
C SER A 624 10.59 16.41 -13.83
N ALA A 625 10.39 15.45 -14.73
CA ALA A 625 10.68 15.60 -16.17
C ALA A 625 9.56 16.36 -16.92
N ASP A 626 8.40 16.57 -16.29
CA ASP A 626 7.27 17.34 -16.82
C ASP A 626 7.48 18.86 -16.74
N ARG A 627 8.63 19.32 -16.24
CA ARG A 627 8.96 20.73 -16.12
C ARG A 627 9.82 21.20 -17.30
N PHE A 628 9.31 22.21 -17.97
CA PHE A 628 10.03 22.99 -18.96
C PHE A 628 10.53 24.29 -18.32
N PHE A 629 11.84 24.53 -18.38
CA PHE A 629 12.44 25.72 -17.80
C PHE A 629 12.64 26.78 -18.87
N ILE A 630 12.17 27.99 -18.60
CA ILE A 630 12.38 29.15 -19.45
C ILE A 630 13.33 30.08 -18.71
N TYR A 631 14.50 30.32 -19.30
CA TYR A 631 15.47 31.27 -18.79
C TYR A 631 15.47 32.52 -19.67
N MET A 632 14.90 33.61 -19.17
CA MET A 632 14.94 34.91 -19.84
C MET A 632 16.10 35.73 -19.27
N LYS A 633 16.94 36.27 -20.15
CA LYS A 633 18.07 37.12 -19.76
C LYS A 633 18.23 38.30 -20.70
N LEU A 634 18.74 39.42 -20.22
CA LEU A 634 19.15 40.52 -21.08
C LEU A 634 20.48 40.18 -21.78
N ALA A 635 20.70 40.71 -22.97
CA ALA A 635 21.95 40.55 -23.70
C ALA A 635 23.11 41.09 -22.85
N GLY A 636 24.10 40.23 -22.60
CA GLY A 636 25.25 40.54 -21.74
C GLY A 636 25.06 40.23 -20.25
N ASP A 637 23.87 39.79 -19.80
CA ASP A 637 23.67 39.25 -18.46
C ASP A 637 23.92 37.72 -18.46
N ASP A 638 24.94 37.29 -17.72
CA ASP A 638 25.34 35.89 -17.56
C ASP A 638 25.16 35.38 -16.11
N THR A 639 24.45 36.15 -15.26
CA THR A 639 24.32 35.91 -13.82
C THR A 639 23.91 34.48 -13.47
N TYR A 640 23.03 33.86 -14.27
CA TYR A 640 22.51 32.51 -14.03
C TYR A 640 22.90 31.48 -15.10
N ASP A 641 23.73 31.83 -16.08
CA ASP A 641 24.12 30.94 -17.19
C ASP A 641 24.69 29.62 -16.69
N ARG A 642 25.53 29.67 -15.64
CA ARG A 642 26.08 28.48 -15.01
C ARG A 642 24.99 27.57 -14.46
N PHE A 643 24.02 28.12 -13.72
CA PHE A 643 22.94 27.33 -13.13
C PHE A 643 22.07 26.68 -14.21
N VAL A 644 21.76 27.43 -15.26
CA VAL A 644 20.94 26.98 -16.38
C VAL A 644 21.66 25.91 -17.20
N ALA A 645 22.98 26.05 -17.39
CA ALA A 645 23.81 25.00 -17.99
C ALA A 645 23.81 23.70 -17.17
N GLU A 646 23.84 23.79 -15.83
CA GLU A 646 23.72 22.60 -14.97
C GLU A 646 22.33 21.95 -15.08
N LEU A 647 21.24 22.72 -15.19
CA LEU A 647 19.90 22.17 -15.45
C LEU A 647 19.84 21.44 -16.80
N ALA A 648 20.41 22.02 -17.85
CA ALA A 648 20.46 21.41 -19.18
C ALA A 648 21.32 20.13 -19.19
N LYS A 649 22.49 20.15 -18.53
CA LYS A 649 23.33 18.96 -18.32
C LYS A 649 22.61 17.86 -17.56
N ALA A 650 21.74 18.22 -16.61
CA ALA A 650 20.87 17.29 -15.89
C ALA A 650 19.69 16.78 -16.73
N GLY A 651 19.71 16.99 -18.06
CA GLY A 651 18.71 16.49 -19.01
C GLY A 651 17.38 17.24 -18.96
N ARG A 652 17.32 18.43 -18.33
CA ARG A 652 16.08 19.21 -18.26
C ARG A 652 15.89 20.02 -19.53
N PRO A 653 14.66 20.08 -20.07
CA PRO A 653 14.38 20.92 -21.22
C PRO A 653 14.41 22.39 -20.76
N VAL A 654 15.38 23.11 -21.30
CA VAL A 654 15.61 24.53 -21.03
C VAL A 654 15.49 25.30 -22.35
N LEU A 655 14.71 26.37 -22.34
CA LEU A 655 14.71 27.39 -23.39
C LEU A 655 15.29 28.69 -22.85
N THR A 656 16.44 29.09 -23.39
CA THR A 656 17.04 30.39 -23.08
C THR A 656 16.55 31.42 -24.08
N LEU A 657 15.96 32.51 -23.58
CA LEU A 657 15.49 33.65 -24.34
C LEU A 657 16.37 34.85 -24.00
N THR A 658 17.15 35.32 -24.97
CA THR A 658 17.99 36.50 -24.79
C THR A 658 17.26 37.73 -25.31
N LEU A 659 16.82 38.56 -24.38
CA LEU A 659 16.19 39.86 -24.62
C LEU A 659 17.28 40.88 -24.93
N GLN A 660 17.17 41.61 -26.04
CA GLN A 660 18.13 42.69 -26.36
C GLN A 660 17.96 43.87 -25.42
N ASP A 661 16.72 44.17 -25.05
CA ASP A 661 16.36 45.20 -24.09
C ASP A 661 15.07 44.84 -23.32
N ALA A 662 14.62 45.75 -22.46
CA ALA A 662 13.43 45.53 -21.63
C ALA A 662 12.10 45.51 -22.43
N TYR A 663 12.06 46.04 -23.65
CA TYR A 663 10.86 46.06 -24.48
C TYR A 663 10.56 44.69 -25.09
N ASP A 664 11.58 43.86 -25.32
CA ASP A 664 11.40 42.47 -25.78
C ASP A 664 10.54 41.65 -24.80
N LEU A 665 10.47 42.03 -23.52
CA LEU A 665 9.58 41.41 -22.54
C LEU A 665 8.11 41.45 -22.98
N GLY A 666 7.68 42.52 -23.65
CA GLY A 666 6.32 42.65 -24.18
C GLY A 666 5.99 41.60 -25.24
N ALA A 667 6.96 41.22 -26.08
CA ALA A 667 6.80 40.15 -27.06
C ALA A 667 6.66 38.77 -26.38
N GLU A 668 7.37 38.57 -25.27
CA GLU A 668 7.26 37.34 -24.48
C GLU A 668 5.89 37.21 -23.81
N TYR A 669 5.30 38.29 -23.29
CA TYR A 669 3.92 38.25 -22.77
C TYR A 669 2.94 37.66 -23.78
N PHE A 670 2.93 38.19 -25.01
CA PHE A 670 2.05 37.70 -26.07
C PHE A 670 2.35 36.24 -26.44
N ARG A 671 3.63 35.87 -26.52
CA ARG A 671 4.03 34.48 -26.81
C ARG A 671 3.48 33.51 -25.77
N TRP A 672 3.58 33.85 -24.48
CA TRP A 672 3.11 32.98 -23.39
C TRP A 672 1.59 32.93 -23.27
N GLU A 673 0.88 34.04 -23.54
CA GLU A 673 -0.58 34.06 -23.66
C GLU A 673 -1.05 33.11 -24.78
N PHE A 674 -0.44 33.20 -25.96
CA PHE A 674 -0.77 32.35 -27.09
C PHE A 674 -0.42 30.87 -26.84
N ALA A 675 0.75 30.60 -26.24
CA ALA A 675 1.14 29.25 -25.86
C ALA A 675 0.19 28.64 -24.83
N THR A 676 -0.27 29.42 -23.85
CA THR A 676 -1.26 29.00 -22.84
C THR A 676 -2.61 28.70 -23.48
N ALA A 677 -3.04 29.54 -24.43
CA ALA A 677 -4.27 29.33 -25.19
C ALA A 677 -4.26 27.98 -25.95
N ILE A 678 -3.17 27.72 -26.68
CA ILE A 678 -2.99 26.45 -27.40
C ILE A 678 -2.89 25.27 -26.43
N ALA A 679 -2.10 25.40 -25.36
CA ALA A 679 -1.93 24.35 -24.37
C ALA A 679 -3.27 23.96 -23.74
N GLY A 680 -4.10 24.95 -23.38
CA GLY A 680 -5.47 24.74 -22.91
C GLY A 680 -6.29 23.88 -23.87
N VAL A 681 -6.34 24.26 -25.15
CA VAL A 681 -7.05 23.49 -26.18
C VAL A 681 -6.53 22.05 -26.26
N VAL A 682 -5.22 21.85 -26.24
CA VAL A 682 -4.59 20.51 -26.31
C VAL A 682 -4.95 19.64 -25.10
N ILE A 683 -5.00 20.22 -23.90
CA ILE A 683 -5.30 19.48 -22.66
C ILE A 683 -6.81 19.41 -22.34
N GLY A 684 -7.67 19.87 -23.26
CA GLY A 684 -9.12 19.87 -23.07
C GLY A 684 -9.62 20.85 -22.02
N VAL A 685 -8.84 21.87 -21.69
CA VAL A 685 -9.20 22.99 -20.82
C VAL A 685 -9.41 24.21 -21.70
N ASN A 686 -10.64 24.73 -21.80
CA ASN A 686 -10.82 26.01 -22.47
C ASN A 686 -10.21 27.12 -21.58
N PRO A 687 -9.08 27.74 -21.97
CA PRO A 687 -8.35 28.67 -21.13
C PRO A 687 -9.05 30.04 -21.01
N PHE A 688 -10.14 30.22 -21.77
CA PHE A 688 -11.01 31.39 -21.75
C PHE A 688 -12.43 31.05 -21.28
N ASP A 689 -12.67 29.82 -20.80
CA ASP A 689 -13.94 29.46 -20.17
C ASP A 689 -13.99 30.05 -18.76
N GLU A 690 -15.05 30.82 -18.48
CA GLU A 690 -15.26 31.46 -17.19
C GLU A 690 -16.51 30.88 -16.47
N PRO A 691 -16.56 29.57 -16.12
CA PRO A 691 -17.79 28.97 -15.60
C PRO A 691 -18.29 29.65 -14.30
N ASN A 692 -17.39 30.09 -13.42
CA ASN A 692 -17.76 30.77 -12.16
C ASN A 692 -17.97 32.29 -12.30
N VAL A 693 -17.45 32.92 -13.35
CA VAL A 693 -17.58 34.37 -13.56
C VAL A 693 -18.90 34.69 -14.25
N THR A 694 -19.34 33.84 -15.18
CA THR A 694 -20.62 34.02 -15.88
C THR A 694 -21.79 33.91 -14.89
N GLU A 695 -21.76 32.91 -14.00
CA GLU A 695 -22.74 32.78 -12.91
C GLU A 695 -22.73 33.99 -11.96
N SER A 696 -21.55 34.50 -11.60
CA SER A 696 -21.41 35.72 -10.79
C SER A 696 -21.98 36.95 -11.49
N LYS A 697 -21.68 37.14 -12.78
CA LYS A 697 -22.19 38.27 -13.60
C LYS A 697 -23.72 38.22 -13.71
N VAL A 698 -24.31 37.03 -13.88
CA VAL A 698 -25.77 36.83 -13.91
C VAL A 698 -26.41 37.17 -12.56
N ASN A 699 -25.81 36.74 -11.45
CA ASN A 699 -26.31 37.05 -10.12
C ASN A 699 -26.17 38.54 -9.76
N THR A 700 -25.07 39.18 -10.14
CA THR A 700 -24.89 40.63 -9.96
C THR A 700 -25.90 41.41 -10.77
N LYS A 701 -26.15 41.02 -12.04
CA LYS A 701 -27.15 41.67 -12.88
C LYS A 701 -28.55 41.58 -12.27
N ARG A 702 -28.94 40.40 -11.77
CA ARG A 702 -30.21 40.20 -11.06
C ARG A 702 -30.36 41.14 -9.84
N LEU A 703 -29.30 41.31 -9.04
CA LEU A 703 -29.30 42.20 -7.88
C LEU A 703 -29.37 43.70 -8.26
N LEU A 704 -28.78 44.08 -9.38
CA LEU A 704 -28.85 45.45 -9.91
C LEU A 704 -30.25 45.74 -10.47
N ASP A 705 -30.86 44.79 -11.18
CA ASP A 705 -32.22 44.91 -11.71
C ASP A 705 -33.25 45.01 -10.54
N GLU A 706 -33.04 44.27 -9.44
CA GLU A 706 -33.84 44.38 -8.21
C GLU A 706 -33.67 45.74 -7.52
N PHE A 707 -32.47 46.31 -7.54
CA PHE A 707 -32.21 47.65 -7.02
C PHE A 707 -32.87 48.76 -7.84
N GLU A 708 -32.79 48.69 -9.17
CA GLU A 708 -33.40 49.70 -10.04
C GLU A 708 -34.93 49.74 -9.87
N GLN A 709 -35.57 48.60 -9.62
CA GLN A 709 -37.02 48.54 -9.41
C GLN A 709 -37.46 48.99 -8.01
N SER A 710 -36.65 48.75 -6.99
CA SER A 710 -37.04 48.98 -5.58
C SER A 710 -36.40 50.20 -4.94
N GLY A 711 -35.33 50.76 -5.53
CA GLY A 711 -34.55 51.87 -4.98
C GLY A 711 -33.74 51.51 -3.73
N VAL A 712 -33.72 50.24 -3.30
CA VAL A 712 -33.03 49.76 -2.09
C VAL A 712 -32.33 48.44 -2.39
N PHE A 713 -31.00 48.38 -2.26
CA PHE A 713 -30.32 47.10 -2.25
C PHE A 713 -30.70 46.42 -0.94
N GLY A 714 -31.21 45.19 -0.98
CA GLY A 714 -31.56 44.42 0.23
C GLY A 714 -30.49 44.60 1.29
N ASN A 715 -30.91 45.20 2.42
CA ASN A 715 -30.05 45.88 3.40
C ASN A 715 -28.70 45.17 3.65
N GLU A 716 -27.61 45.90 3.40
CA GLU A 716 -26.38 46.00 4.21
C GLU A 716 -25.10 46.06 3.37
N LEU A 717 -24.82 47.20 2.74
CA LEU A 717 -23.46 47.57 2.35
C LEU A 717 -23.24 49.06 2.59
N ALA A 718 -22.72 49.41 3.76
CA ALA A 718 -22.16 50.74 4.03
C ALA A 718 -20.64 50.62 4.21
N SER A 719 -19.90 50.57 3.10
CA SER A 719 -18.44 50.65 3.13
C SER A 719 -18.00 52.09 3.34
N ARG A 720 -17.10 52.36 4.31
CA ARG A 720 -16.33 53.61 4.34
C ARG A 720 -14.90 53.30 3.92
N SER A 721 -14.47 53.88 2.78
CA SER A 721 -13.09 53.79 2.31
C SER A 721 -12.15 54.58 3.21
N ALA A 722 -11.00 54.02 3.57
CA ALA A 722 -9.92 54.77 4.20
C ALA A 722 -8.63 54.67 3.38
N ASN A 723 -8.43 55.68 2.53
CA ASN A 723 -7.11 56.06 2.05
C ASN A 723 -6.22 56.40 3.26
N GLY A 724 -5.07 55.74 3.39
CA GLY A 724 -3.89 56.30 4.06
C GLY A 724 -3.82 56.34 5.59
N GLN A 725 -4.45 55.42 6.35
CA GLN A 725 -4.39 55.50 7.84
C GLN A 725 -4.09 54.20 8.62
N VAL A 726 -3.39 53.21 8.06
CA VAL A 726 -2.94 52.04 8.87
C VAL A 726 -2.01 52.48 10.01
N ASN A 727 -1.07 53.39 9.74
CA ASN A 727 -0.13 53.91 10.75
C ASN A 727 -0.78 54.84 11.79
N LYS A 728 -1.94 55.43 11.49
CA LYS A 728 -2.70 56.27 12.45
C LYS A 728 -3.62 55.40 13.32
N PHE A 729 -4.22 54.36 12.75
CA PHE A 729 -5.01 53.37 13.46
C PHE A 729 -4.17 52.59 14.50
N LEU A 730 -2.98 52.11 14.12
CA LEU A 730 -2.10 51.38 15.05
C LEU A 730 -1.56 52.24 16.21
N ARG A 731 -1.42 53.56 16.03
CA ARG A 731 -0.97 54.49 17.08
C ARG A 731 -2.09 54.96 18.02
N GLN A 732 -3.36 54.82 17.61
CA GLN A 732 -4.53 55.28 18.36
C GLN A 732 -5.40 54.13 18.89
N ALA A 733 -5.07 52.89 18.52
CA ALA A 733 -5.76 51.69 19.01
C ALA A 733 -5.59 51.53 20.52
N LYS A 734 -6.71 51.56 21.26
CA LYS A 734 -6.78 51.11 22.66
C LYS A 734 -7.22 49.64 22.69
N PRO A 735 -6.91 48.88 23.75
CA PRO A 735 -7.44 47.52 23.91
C PRO A 735 -8.96 47.53 23.84
N VAL A 736 -9.54 46.79 22.90
CA VAL A 736 -10.99 46.60 22.75
C VAL A 736 -11.30 45.15 23.07
N ALA A 737 -12.26 44.93 23.97
CA ALA A 737 -12.83 43.60 24.19
C ALA A 737 -13.74 43.26 23.01
N ILE A 738 -13.50 42.11 22.37
CA ILE A 738 -14.35 41.62 21.29
C ILE A 738 -15.69 41.20 21.93
N PRO A 739 -16.84 41.79 21.54
CA PRO A 739 -18.13 41.41 22.09
C PRO A 739 -18.46 39.93 21.75
N PRO A 740 -19.20 39.22 22.61
CA PRO A 740 -19.64 37.86 22.31
C PRO A 740 -20.38 37.79 20.96
N GLY A 741 -19.98 36.84 20.10
CA GLY A 741 -20.61 36.64 18.80
C GLY A 741 -20.00 37.39 17.61
N TYR A 742 -18.79 37.95 17.77
CA TYR A 742 -18.04 38.64 16.70
C TYR A 742 -16.60 38.09 16.56
N TYR A 743 -16.00 38.24 15.38
CA TYR A 743 -14.59 37.96 15.07
C TYR A 743 -13.86 39.22 14.61
N LEU A 744 -12.54 39.30 14.81
CA LEU A 744 -11.70 40.39 14.26
C LEU A 744 -11.00 39.90 12.99
N MET A 745 -11.24 40.53 11.84
CA MET A 745 -10.58 40.21 10.57
C MET A 745 -9.46 41.21 10.22
N MET A 746 -8.38 40.71 9.63
CA MET A 746 -7.20 41.47 9.21
C MET A 746 -6.91 41.19 7.73
N GLY A 747 -6.86 42.24 6.91
CA GLY A 747 -6.65 42.14 5.46
C GLY A 747 -5.19 41.90 5.00
N ASP A 748 -5.02 41.55 3.72
CA ASP A 748 -3.76 41.41 3.00
C ASP A 748 -3.17 42.77 2.58
N ASN A 749 -1.84 42.91 2.60
CA ASN A 749 -1.10 44.13 2.30
C ASN A 749 -0.13 43.95 1.10
N ARG A 750 -0.69 43.66 -0.08
CA ARG A 750 -0.01 43.78 -1.38
C ARG A 750 -0.44 45.05 -2.12
N ASN A 751 0.50 45.70 -2.82
CA ASN A 751 0.20 46.87 -3.64
C ASN A 751 -0.58 46.46 -4.90
N GLY A 752 -1.71 47.13 -5.15
CA GLY A 752 -2.55 46.91 -6.34
C GLY A 752 -3.77 45.97 -6.19
N SER A 753 -3.92 45.21 -5.10
CA SER A 753 -5.13 44.36 -4.86
C SER A 753 -6.27 45.16 -4.22
N TYR A 754 -7.51 45.01 -4.71
CA TYR A 754 -8.73 45.63 -4.14
C TYR A 754 -9.57 44.68 -3.26
N ASP A 755 -9.25 43.38 -3.24
CA ASP A 755 -10.02 42.32 -2.56
C ASP A 755 -9.55 42.00 -1.14
N GLY A 756 -8.62 42.78 -0.57
CA GLY A 756 -7.95 42.41 0.68
C GLY A 756 -7.81 43.48 1.77
N ARG A 757 -8.49 44.63 1.75
CA ARG A 757 -8.13 45.78 2.63
C ARG A 757 -9.08 46.12 3.79
N ALA A 758 -9.85 45.17 4.31
CA ALA A 758 -10.72 45.41 5.46
C ALA A 758 -10.08 44.99 6.79
N TRP A 759 -10.18 45.86 7.80
CA TRP A 759 -9.78 45.60 9.18
C TRP A 759 -10.95 45.97 10.10
N GLY A 760 -11.46 45.03 10.90
CA GLY A 760 -12.61 45.32 11.78
C GLY A 760 -13.30 44.10 12.39
N LEU A 761 -14.30 44.37 13.23
CA LEU A 761 -15.15 43.35 13.85
C LEU A 761 -16.24 42.89 12.87
N VAL A 762 -16.39 41.58 12.71
CA VAL A 762 -17.36 40.92 11.85
C VAL A 762 -18.25 40.04 12.71
N PRO A 763 -19.60 40.16 12.66
CA PRO A 763 -20.49 39.28 13.38
C PRO A 763 -20.30 37.82 12.95
N ARG A 764 -20.32 36.87 13.90
CA ARG A 764 -20.20 35.42 13.64
C ARG A 764 -21.29 34.90 12.70
N SER A 765 -22.46 35.53 12.72
CA SER A 765 -23.58 35.23 11.83
C SER A 765 -23.34 35.61 10.37
N SER A 766 -22.37 36.48 10.10
CA SER A 766 -22.07 37.02 8.77
C SER A 766 -20.95 36.26 8.04
N LEU A 767 -20.46 35.16 8.61
CA LEU A 767 -19.49 34.26 7.99
C LEU A 767 -20.22 33.14 7.26
N ILE A 768 -20.16 33.15 5.92
CA ILE A 768 -20.96 32.25 5.07
C ILE A 768 -20.17 31.01 4.63
N GLY A 769 -19.08 30.70 5.33
CA GLY A 769 -18.36 29.43 5.25
C GLY A 769 -18.06 28.91 6.66
N ARG A 770 -18.19 27.59 6.86
CA ARG A 770 -17.67 26.89 8.05
C ARG A 770 -16.26 26.44 7.73
N SER A 771 -15.28 26.74 8.59
CA SER A 771 -13.99 26.08 8.46
C SER A 771 -14.14 24.58 8.72
N GLU A 772 -13.66 23.73 7.82
CA GLU A 772 -13.45 22.32 8.16
C GLU A 772 -12.23 22.14 9.09
N PHE A 773 -11.34 23.13 9.17
CA PHE A 773 -10.22 23.20 10.12
C PHE A 773 -9.93 24.65 10.61
N ILE A 774 -9.75 24.84 11.91
CA ILE A 774 -9.22 26.09 12.51
C ILE A 774 -7.84 25.76 13.12
N TRP A 775 -6.79 26.51 12.77
CA TRP A 775 -5.45 26.37 13.35
C TRP A 775 -5.05 27.63 14.16
N LEU A 776 -4.58 27.43 15.40
CA LEU A 776 -4.18 28.48 16.34
C LEU A 776 -2.86 28.07 17.03
N PRO A 777 -1.72 28.74 16.74
CA PRO A 777 -0.47 28.47 17.44
C PRO A 777 -0.49 28.96 18.89
N VAL A 778 -0.18 28.04 19.80
CA VAL A 778 -0.20 28.16 21.26
C VAL A 778 0.80 29.20 21.82
N SER A 779 1.72 29.74 21.00
CA SER A 779 2.59 30.85 21.41
C SER A 779 1.83 32.15 21.77
N ARG A 780 0.51 32.22 21.55
CA ARG A 780 -0.36 33.32 22.02
C ARG A 780 -1.37 32.92 23.11
N MET A 781 -1.32 31.69 23.64
CA MET A 781 -2.14 31.21 24.78
C MET A 781 -1.49 31.46 26.17
N ARG A 782 -0.93 32.66 26.36
CA ARG A 782 -0.73 33.32 27.66
C ARG A 782 -1.02 34.80 27.37
N ARG A 783 -2.14 35.40 27.73
CA ARG A 783 -3.07 35.16 28.84
C ARG A 783 -4.46 35.61 28.39
N THR A 784 -5.46 34.83 28.77
CA THR A 784 -6.78 35.37 29.08
C THR A 784 -6.64 36.60 29.98
N ARG A 785 -7.23 37.70 29.54
CA ARG A 785 -8.38 38.22 30.26
C ARG A 785 -9.54 38.30 29.30
#